data_AF-A0A3E0PSU2-F1
#
_entry.id   AF-A0A3E0PSU2-F1
#
_cell.length_a   1.000
_cell.length_b   1.000
_cell.length_c   1.000
_cell.angle_alpha   90.00
_cell.angle_beta   90.00
_cell.angle_gamma   90.00
#
_symmetry.space_group_name_H-M   'P 1'
#
loop_
_entity.id
_entity.type
_entity.pdbx_description
1 polymer ?
#
loop_
_entity_poly.entity_id
_entity_poly.type
_entity_poly.pdbx_seq_one_letter_code
_entity_poly.pdbx_strand_id
1 'polypeptide(L)'
;MSFCSITRCTAPAALLLISCRFVLAEDAYRGMVLEDEPVGYWRFDRQDPEGSAVNSAGDRFHGTVHGRIETGRPGPRSSEYPDFSDENTAAGFPDGPNYVVVADPGDESPLDFDNGDALTMEAWVRWDSLRNGSFPYIIGKGRTHNPGTSVHNQNYSLRLSTRGGGPFISFFFCDAETPTTSSAIGDEGHRWTSKAAVPDDGAWHHIALTYLFGDPDSLRGYIDGEPVDGVWDLGGKTTKRPFVDNDELWIGSSVSGQATFGGDLDEVAIYRTALSPERIKQHARIDITESEFALGKVRPEEVPDDCVRVELLEHVPVERSWKFRMRQPEHLFDCDLFALSELPRKYDRRGLIIDRPVPWLLHLTTRKPFDAGEYEFVVRSLDAARLYIDGELVLETPFMDLGSDGHHAPHEIAEVPDGVLSIPAAHHETRKTVTLTEGPHVVSLYRLIGTKKSGARVGELVVGYGRVGEPLSFFGPQRDPAFTDESWLRLLDEEHERLREINQVRRLAQDEQEREYWSFRHELARKLAPPAVAVPGGANGANAVDAFINDRLAAENVEPTPLVDDFSFLRRLALDTIGVIPTQDQIDQFLADPAETRREQAIERFLQHPGWADHWTAYWQDVLAENPGLTKPKLNNTGPFRWFIYESFLDNKPFDRFVSELISMEGSTYAGGPAGFGMASENDVPMAAKAHIVGTAFLAVEMKCARCHDAPYHDVTQGDLFSLAALLKRGPQQVPGSSSVPDDVLANAAVNVSLKPGSSVEPDWPFVDLIRNESQEIPDGVLRNPTDTRERLAATLTLPTNERFARVIVNRLWQRYLGRGLIEPVDDWEDADCSHPELLDFLARELVTHNYDLKHVASLIFNSGVYQRTTVSGADRESEQAALFAGPVRRRLSAEQIVDSLYRVAGKPLESEELTMDGDGRRPDSTFLDLGTPRRAWEFAAVSNERDRPSMSLFAAQSVVDLMMAYGWRQQRQDPLTIREEAVTPLQPMVLANGTAAARGVDMTDHSGLTDLALEGQELENFVERLFQRVLTRPPTTDEREAFVELLADGYEDRIVAGPDAVPPRRIHRSPRTWTNHLHPEATEIALARQAELEAGDPPSARLDADWRQRAEDAAWVLLNLPEFVFVP
;
A
#
# COMPACT_ATOMS: atom_id res chain seq x y z
N MET A 1 16.06 47.88 14.49
CA MET A 1 16.00 48.96 15.50
C MET A 1 16.70 48.45 16.76
N SER A 2 17.71 49.19 17.22
CA SER A 2 18.36 49.33 18.56
C SER A 2 18.18 48.27 19.67
N PHE A 3 19.11 47.99 20.60
CA PHE A 3 20.56 48.21 20.88
C PHE A 3 20.80 47.72 22.33
N CYS A 4 21.93 47.03 22.65
CA CYS A 4 22.74 47.12 23.90
C CYS A 4 23.81 45.97 23.96
N SER A 5 25.10 46.20 23.65
CA SER A 5 26.25 46.68 24.50
C SER A 5 26.83 45.60 25.45
N ILE A 6 27.91 44.88 25.10
CA ILE A 6 29.37 45.14 25.23
C ILE A 6 29.86 45.46 26.66
N THR A 7 30.71 44.57 27.21
CA THR A 7 31.89 44.99 28.00
C THR A 7 33.09 44.06 27.74
N ARG A 8 34.24 44.66 27.42
CA ARG A 8 35.57 44.03 27.23
C ARG A 8 36.38 44.07 28.54
N CYS A 9 37.23 43.07 28.77
CA CYS A 9 38.45 43.20 29.57
C CYS A 9 39.62 42.47 28.88
N THR A 10 40.81 43.06 28.95
CA THR A 10 42.04 42.72 28.21
C THR A 10 43.22 42.37 29.12
N ALA A 11 43.90 41.24 28.83
CA ALA A 11 45.36 40.90 28.89
C ALA A 11 46.12 40.85 30.26
N PRO A 12 47.34 40.22 30.37
CA PRO A 12 48.24 39.63 29.35
C PRO A 12 48.97 38.29 29.68
N ALA A 13 49.73 37.84 28.67
CA ALA A 13 50.61 36.68 28.42
C ALA A 13 51.65 36.16 29.45
N ALA A 14 52.01 34.87 29.32
CA ALA A 14 53.39 34.36 29.42
C ALA A 14 53.59 33.04 28.62
N LEU A 15 54.56 33.07 27.70
CA LEU A 15 55.11 31.98 26.87
C LEU A 15 55.77 30.85 27.70
N LEU A 16 55.75 29.61 27.20
CA LEU A 16 56.98 28.86 26.84
C LEU A 16 56.70 27.51 26.12
N LEU A 17 57.13 27.45 24.85
CA LEU A 17 57.85 26.35 24.17
C LEU A 17 57.27 24.91 24.17
N ILE A 18 56.57 24.55 23.08
CA ILE A 18 56.97 23.40 22.25
C ILE A 18 56.98 23.86 20.77
N SER A 19 58.17 23.81 20.20
CA SER A 19 58.50 24.12 18.81
C SER A 19 58.40 22.84 17.97
N CYS A 20 58.08 23.02 16.68
CA CYS A 20 58.20 22.07 15.56
C CYS A 20 57.11 21.02 15.37
N ARG A 21 56.10 21.34 14.55
CA ARG A 21 55.96 20.89 13.14
C ARG A 21 54.63 21.42 12.57
N PHE A 22 54.58 22.71 12.24
CA PHE A 22 53.67 23.17 11.19
C PHE A 22 54.41 22.99 9.87
N VAL A 23 54.44 21.75 9.40
CA VAL A 23 54.53 21.48 7.97
C VAL A 23 53.06 21.42 7.55
N LEU A 24 52.67 22.27 6.60
CA LEU A 24 51.42 22.11 5.87
C LEU A 24 51.34 20.63 5.48
N ALA A 25 50.39 19.88 6.04
CA ALA A 25 50.18 18.52 5.59
C ALA A 25 49.78 18.63 4.11
N GLU A 26 50.71 18.32 3.21
CA GLU A 26 50.37 18.07 1.83
C GLU A 26 49.30 16.99 1.83
N ASP A 27 48.22 17.25 1.09
CA ASP A 27 47.09 16.35 0.94
C ASP A 27 47.60 14.94 0.57
N ALA A 28 47.40 13.96 1.47
CA ALA A 28 48.00 12.63 1.33
C ALA A 28 47.51 11.95 0.04
N TYR A 29 46.26 12.20 -0.33
CA TYR A 29 45.66 11.76 -1.59
C TYR A 29 46.43 12.30 -2.80
N ARG A 30 46.67 13.61 -2.84
CA ARG A 30 47.44 14.26 -3.92
C ARG A 30 48.83 13.66 -4.07
N GLY A 31 49.50 13.39 -2.95
CA GLY A 31 50.81 12.75 -2.94
C GLY A 31 50.80 11.41 -3.68
N MET A 32 49.81 10.56 -3.39
CA MET A 32 49.65 9.26 -4.05
C MET A 32 49.41 9.39 -5.54
N VAL A 33 48.48 10.25 -5.97
CA VAL A 33 48.19 10.44 -7.40
C VAL A 33 49.42 10.92 -8.17
N LEU A 34 50.20 11.85 -7.61
CA LEU A 34 51.41 12.37 -8.26
C LEU A 34 52.56 11.34 -8.34
N GLU A 35 52.64 10.37 -7.42
CA GLU A 35 53.62 9.28 -7.47
C GLU A 35 53.43 8.37 -8.69
N ASP A 36 52.21 8.29 -9.24
CA ASP A 36 51.88 7.48 -10.42
C ASP A 36 52.07 8.22 -11.76
N GLU A 37 52.63 9.43 -11.72
CA GLU A 37 53.00 10.23 -12.89
C GLU A 37 51.84 10.43 -13.92
N PRO A 38 50.68 10.98 -13.52
CA PRO A 38 49.58 11.25 -14.44
C PRO A 38 49.99 12.24 -15.54
N VAL A 39 49.47 12.04 -16.75
CA VAL A 39 49.65 13.00 -17.85
C VAL A 39 48.77 14.25 -17.67
N GLY A 40 47.64 14.12 -16.98
CA GLY A 40 46.80 15.24 -16.55
C GLY A 40 46.06 14.91 -15.25
N TYR A 41 45.91 15.90 -14.37
CA TYR A 41 45.32 15.74 -13.03
C TYR A 41 44.67 17.04 -12.54
N TRP A 42 43.34 17.07 -12.44
CA TRP A 42 42.55 18.25 -12.08
C TRP A 42 41.81 18.05 -10.77
N ARG A 43 42.22 18.81 -9.74
CA ARG A 43 41.73 18.69 -8.36
C ARG A 43 40.59 19.63 -7.99
N PHE A 44 40.37 20.68 -8.78
CA PHE A 44 39.35 21.72 -8.50
C PHE A 44 39.41 22.39 -7.10
N ASP A 45 40.53 22.24 -6.39
CA ASP A 45 40.77 22.70 -5.02
C ASP A 45 41.30 24.15 -4.94
N ARG A 46 41.75 24.71 -6.06
CA ARG A 46 42.31 26.06 -6.15
C ARG A 46 41.53 26.93 -7.12
N GLN A 47 41.12 28.11 -6.66
CA GLN A 47 40.72 29.20 -7.55
C GLN A 47 41.98 29.78 -8.20
N ASP A 48 42.16 29.50 -9.50
CA ASP A 48 43.01 30.35 -10.32
C ASP A 48 42.33 31.73 -10.42
N PRO A 49 43.04 32.86 -10.13
CA PRO A 49 42.51 34.20 -10.36
C PRO A 49 41.95 34.45 -11.78
N GLU A 50 42.34 33.66 -12.78
CA GLU A 50 41.84 33.74 -14.16
C GLU A 50 40.63 32.81 -14.47
N GLY A 51 40.16 32.01 -13.49
CA GLY A 51 39.02 31.10 -13.67
C GLY A 51 39.33 29.83 -14.46
N SER A 52 40.59 29.37 -14.43
CA SER A 52 41.04 28.13 -15.09
C SER A 52 40.99 26.91 -14.15
N ALA A 53 40.88 25.71 -14.73
CA ALA A 53 41.03 24.44 -14.03
C ALA A 53 42.51 24.01 -14.07
N VAL A 54 43.18 24.04 -12.92
CA VAL A 54 44.63 23.82 -12.85
C VAL A 54 44.99 22.34 -12.97
N ASN A 55 45.89 21.99 -13.89
CA ASN A 55 46.55 20.69 -13.89
C ASN A 55 47.61 20.64 -12.78
N SER A 56 47.45 19.72 -11.84
CA SER A 56 48.36 19.52 -10.70
C SER A 56 49.55 18.62 -11.03
N ALA A 57 49.57 17.94 -12.18
CA ALA A 57 50.67 17.09 -12.64
C ALA A 57 51.83 17.87 -13.27
N GLY A 58 51.63 19.13 -13.68
CA GLY A 58 52.67 19.98 -14.26
C GLY A 58 52.12 21.25 -14.93
N ASP A 59 52.99 22.01 -15.59
CA ASP A 59 52.69 23.34 -16.17
C ASP A 59 51.96 23.30 -17.55
N ARG A 60 51.47 22.13 -17.97
CA ARG A 60 50.73 21.94 -19.24
C ARG A 60 49.31 21.47 -18.94
N PHE A 61 48.40 21.57 -19.90
CA PHE A 61 47.01 21.06 -19.79
C PHE A 61 46.13 21.74 -18.71
N HIS A 62 46.41 23.00 -18.37
CA HIS A 62 45.42 23.83 -17.68
C HIS A 62 44.17 23.95 -18.54
N GLY A 63 43.00 23.83 -17.91
CA GLY A 63 41.70 23.83 -18.59
C GLY A 63 41.01 25.20 -18.52
N THR A 64 40.29 25.57 -19.57
CA THR A 64 39.41 26.75 -19.59
C THR A 64 38.00 26.35 -19.18
N VAL A 65 37.40 27.06 -18.24
CA VAL A 65 36.03 26.78 -17.77
C VAL A 65 34.99 27.39 -18.72
N HIS A 66 33.99 26.59 -19.11
CA HIS A 66 32.85 27.00 -19.92
C HIS A 66 31.53 26.73 -19.16
N GLY A 67 30.64 27.72 -19.15
CA GLY A 67 29.39 27.66 -18.40
C GLY A 67 29.55 28.10 -16.94
N ARG A 68 28.68 27.61 -16.06
CA ARG A 68 28.66 27.90 -14.62
C ARG A 68 29.13 26.68 -13.85
N ILE A 69 30.43 26.55 -13.66
CA ILE A 69 31.03 25.59 -12.72
C ILE A 69 31.15 26.26 -11.35
N GLU A 70 30.62 25.61 -10.32
CA GLU A 70 30.63 26.10 -8.94
C GLU A 70 31.90 25.61 -8.25
N THR A 71 32.80 26.52 -7.90
CA THR A 71 34.02 26.19 -7.14
C THR A 71 33.78 26.26 -5.64
N GLY A 72 34.55 25.50 -4.86
CA GLY A 72 34.45 25.51 -3.40
C GLY A 72 33.33 24.64 -2.84
N ARG A 73 32.75 23.73 -3.64
CA ARG A 73 31.80 22.73 -3.16
C ARG A 73 32.51 21.78 -2.19
N PRO A 74 31.85 21.26 -1.13
CA PRO A 74 32.46 20.27 -0.25
C PRO A 74 32.87 18.99 -0.99
N GLY A 75 34.18 18.71 -1.04
CA GLY A 75 34.74 17.46 -1.56
C GLY A 75 34.73 16.32 -0.52
N PRO A 76 35.35 15.16 -0.81
CA PRO A 76 35.57 14.08 0.16
C PRO A 76 36.20 14.59 1.48
N ARG A 77 35.75 14.06 2.62
CA ARG A 77 36.14 14.47 4.00
C ARG A 77 36.88 13.40 4.77
N SER A 78 37.81 13.79 5.65
CA SER A 78 38.74 12.86 6.32
C SER A 78 38.05 11.82 7.21
N SER A 79 36.85 12.13 7.72
CA SER A 79 36.04 11.22 8.54
C SER A 79 35.70 9.92 7.82
N GLU A 80 35.47 9.97 6.52
CA GLU A 80 35.05 8.82 5.72
C GLU A 80 36.05 8.48 4.61
N TYR A 81 36.82 9.47 4.18
CA TYR A 81 37.82 9.38 3.12
C TYR A 81 39.18 9.78 3.73
N PRO A 82 39.86 8.86 4.44
CA PRO A 82 40.94 9.16 5.37
C PRO A 82 42.17 9.84 4.76
N ASP A 83 42.29 9.82 3.43
CA ASP A 83 43.42 10.41 2.70
C ASP A 83 43.17 11.87 2.27
N PHE A 84 41.94 12.38 2.46
CA PHE A 84 41.54 13.76 2.17
C PHE A 84 41.55 14.63 3.41
N SER A 85 41.66 15.95 3.22
CA SER A 85 41.49 16.93 4.30
C SER A 85 40.03 17.35 4.51
N ASP A 86 39.69 17.77 5.74
CA ASP A 86 38.37 18.36 6.04
C ASP A 86 38.11 19.70 5.34
N GLU A 87 39.14 20.29 4.73
CA GLU A 87 39.07 21.53 3.97
C GLU A 87 39.01 21.29 2.45
N ASN A 88 39.08 20.04 1.97
CA ASN A 88 39.03 19.69 0.56
C ASN A 88 37.82 20.31 -0.19
N THR A 89 38.00 20.72 -1.44
CA THR A 89 36.93 21.31 -2.23
C THR A 89 36.90 20.76 -3.64
N ALA A 90 35.70 20.58 -4.16
CA ALA A 90 35.43 20.05 -5.48
C ALA A 90 34.76 21.09 -6.40
N ALA A 91 34.55 20.70 -7.66
CA ALA A 91 33.79 21.48 -8.64
C ALA A 91 32.37 20.92 -8.82
N GLY A 92 31.37 21.78 -8.66
CA GLY A 92 29.98 21.49 -8.99
C GLY A 92 29.65 21.81 -10.45
N PHE A 93 29.04 20.86 -11.14
CA PHE A 93 28.55 20.92 -12.51
C PHE A 93 27.01 20.85 -12.47
N PRO A 94 26.31 22.00 -12.45
CA PRO A 94 24.85 22.02 -12.53
C PRO A 94 24.35 21.45 -13.85
N ASP A 95 23.06 21.12 -13.92
CA ASP A 95 22.43 20.72 -15.18
C ASP A 95 22.60 21.78 -16.28
N GLY A 96 23.02 21.35 -17.46
CA GLY A 96 23.28 22.20 -18.63
C GLY A 96 24.73 22.14 -19.12
N PRO A 97 25.10 22.95 -20.13
CA PRO A 97 26.39 22.91 -20.83
C PRO A 97 27.57 23.47 -20.00
N ASN A 98 27.88 22.84 -18.87
CA ASN A 98 28.98 23.22 -17.98
C ASN A 98 30.14 22.23 -18.15
N TYR A 99 31.32 22.70 -18.57
CA TYR A 99 32.47 21.82 -18.86
C TYR A 99 33.80 22.57 -18.84
N VAL A 100 34.89 21.83 -18.75
CA VAL A 100 36.27 22.35 -18.86
C VAL A 100 36.86 21.89 -20.18
N VAL A 101 37.51 22.81 -20.90
CA VAL A 101 38.21 22.54 -22.16
C VAL A 101 39.72 22.56 -21.92
N VAL A 102 40.39 21.46 -22.25
CA VAL A 102 41.84 21.30 -22.18
C VAL A 102 42.37 21.26 -23.61
N ALA A 103 43.15 22.27 -23.96
CA ALA A 103 43.74 22.38 -25.29
C ALA A 103 44.77 21.27 -25.54
N ASP A 104 44.71 20.67 -26.72
CA ASP A 104 45.69 19.70 -27.16
C ASP A 104 46.95 20.41 -27.73
N PRO A 105 48.18 19.98 -27.38
CA PRO A 105 49.42 20.61 -27.83
C PRO A 105 49.76 20.34 -29.30
N GLY A 106 48.99 19.52 -30.02
CA GLY A 106 49.22 19.11 -31.40
C GLY A 106 49.98 17.79 -31.50
N ASP A 107 50.65 17.59 -32.63
CA ASP A 107 51.35 16.34 -32.94
C ASP A 107 52.25 15.87 -31.79
N GLU A 108 52.22 14.56 -31.49
CA GLU A 108 52.90 13.94 -30.34
C GLU A 108 52.31 14.33 -28.97
N SER A 109 51.01 14.63 -28.92
CA SER A 109 50.30 14.90 -27.68
C SER A 109 50.40 13.71 -26.72
N PRO A 110 50.80 13.92 -25.44
CA PRO A 110 50.71 12.88 -24.42
C PRO A 110 49.28 12.35 -24.18
N LEU A 111 48.26 13.05 -24.69
CA LEU A 111 46.85 12.68 -24.66
C LEU A 111 46.41 11.85 -25.87
N ASP A 112 47.31 11.60 -26.83
CA ASP A 112 47.08 10.70 -27.96
C ASP A 112 47.40 9.26 -27.54
N PHE A 113 46.40 8.38 -27.62
CA PHE A 113 46.52 6.97 -27.28
C PHE A 113 46.25 6.12 -28.52
N ASP A 114 47.22 5.29 -28.87
CA ASP A 114 47.16 4.39 -30.01
C ASP A 114 47.24 2.93 -29.56
N ASN A 115 47.05 1.98 -30.49
CA ASN A 115 47.25 0.56 -30.21
C ASN A 115 48.64 0.30 -29.59
N GLY A 116 48.64 -0.39 -28.45
CA GLY A 116 49.83 -0.64 -27.63
C GLY A 116 50.03 0.36 -26.48
N ASP A 117 49.34 1.49 -26.48
CA ASP A 117 49.33 2.42 -25.35
C ASP A 117 48.37 1.97 -24.25
N ALA A 118 48.83 2.07 -23.01
CA ALA A 118 48.02 1.85 -21.83
C ALA A 118 47.39 3.16 -21.36
N LEU A 119 46.14 3.09 -20.92
CA LEU A 119 45.33 4.19 -20.43
C LEU A 119 44.78 3.84 -19.05
N THR A 120 44.90 4.76 -18.10
CA THR A 120 44.03 4.80 -16.92
C THR A 120 43.32 6.14 -16.89
N MET A 121 42.03 6.14 -16.57
CA MET A 121 41.28 7.35 -16.22
C MET A 121 40.55 7.12 -14.91
N GLU A 122 40.61 8.09 -14.00
CA GLU A 122 39.91 8.02 -12.72
C GLU A 122 39.35 9.38 -12.31
N ALA A 123 38.36 9.36 -11.43
CA ALA A 123 37.74 10.54 -10.86
C ALA A 123 36.99 10.19 -9.58
N TRP A 124 36.88 11.17 -8.69
CA TRP A 124 35.86 11.16 -7.64
C TRP A 124 34.61 11.85 -8.16
N VAL A 125 33.46 11.20 -7.98
CA VAL A 125 32.17 11.64 -8.50
C VAL A 125 31.10 11.64 -7.40
N ARG A 126 30.24 12.65 -7.42
CA ARG A 126 28.99 12.71 -6.64
C ARG A 126 27.90 13.32 -7.52
N TRP A 127 26.64 12.95 -7.35
CA TRP A 127 25.53 13.57 -8.07
C TRP A 127 24.31 13.74 -7.16
N ASP A 128 23.53 14.80 -7.43
CA ASP A 128 22.23 15.02 -6.79
C ASP A 128 21.09 14.35 -7.59
N SER A 129 21.21 14.37 -8.93
CA SER A 129 20.31 13.65 -9.84
C SER A 129 20.96 13.48 -11.21
N LEU A 130 20.70 12.37 -11.90
CA LEU A 130 21.16 12.14 -13.26
C LEU A 130 19.98 11.92 -14.21
N ARG A 131 20.06 12.47 -15.42
CA ARG A 131 19.02 12.29 -16.44
C ARG A 131 18.96 10.82 -16.87
N ASN A 132 17.82 10.16 -16.65
CA ASN A 132 17.59 8.78 -17.07
C ASN A 132 17.80 8.56 -18.59
N GLY A 133 18.41 7.43 -18.94
CA GLY A 133 18.62 7.00 -20.32
C GLY A 133 19.76 7.68 -21.10
N SER A 134 20.66 8.40 -20.42
CA SER A 134 21.74 9.22 -20.99
C SER A 134 23.16 8.68 -20.70
N PHE A 135 24.19 9.34 -21.25
CA PHE A 135 25.61 9.01 -21.05
C PHE A 135 26.41 10.24 -20.60
N PRO A 136 26.28 10.71 -19.35
CA PRO A 136 26.99 11.89 -18.88
C PRO A 136 28.52 11.68 -18.89
N TYR A 137 29.25 12.65 -19.43
CA TYR A 137 30.71 12.58 -19.59
C TYR A 137 31.43 13.05 -18.33
N ILE A 138 32.40 12.25 -17.85
CA ILE A 138 33.33 12.65 -16.80
C ILE A 138 34.53 13.33 -17.44
N ILE A 139 35.21 12.61 -18.35
CA ILE A 139 36.34 13.10 -19.14
C ILE A 139 36.36 12.40 -20.50
N GLY A 140 36.69 13.10 -21.57
CA GLY A 140 36.87 12.49 -22.89
C GLY A 140 37.56 13.41 -23.89
N LYS A 141 38.25 12.80 -24.86
CA LYS A 141 38.92 13.49 -25.97
C LYS A 141 38.24 13.17 -27.30
N GLY A 142 38.05 14.20 -28.12
CA GLY A 142 37.32 14.13 -29.37
C GLY A 142 35.81 14.28 -29.20
N ARG A 143 35.11 14.37 -30.34
CA ARG A 143 33.68 14.61 -30.49
C ARG A 143 33.21 16.03 -30.12
N THR A 144 34.12 16.98 -30.04
CA THR A 144 33.83 18.39 -29.65
C THR A 144 33.05 19.17 -30.72
N HIS A 145 33.00 18.65 -31.95
CA HIS A 145 32.48 19.32 -33.16
C HIS A 145 33.28 20.56 -33.60
N ASN A 146 34.58 20.59 -33.26
CA ASN A 146 35.48 21.63 -33.74
C ASN A 146 35.59 21.63 -35.29
N PRO A 147 35.63 22.80 -35.95
CA PRO A 147 35.77 22.87 -37.40
C PRO A 147 37.03 22.14 -37.89
N GLY A 148 36.84 21.13 -38.76
CA GLY A 148 37.94 20.34 -39.33
C GLY A 148 38.14 18.96 -38.70
N THR A 149 37.44 18.63 -37.61
CA THR A 149 37.43 17.27 -37.04
C THR A 149 36.20 16.48 -37.50
N SER A 150 36.30 15.15 -37.52
CA SER A 150 35.16 14.28 -37.87
C SER A 150 34.15 14.27 -36.71
N VAL A 151 32.85 14.28 -37.01
CA VAL A 151 31.80 14.15 -35.98
C VAL A 151 31.84 12.80 -35.23
N HIS A 152 32.51 11.80 -35.79
CA HIS A 152 32.65 10.45 -35.22
C HIS A 152 34.10 10.17 -34.76
N ASN A 153 34.83 11.20 -34.31
CA ASN A 153 36.23 11.11 -33.90
C ASN A 153 36.44 10.86 -32.39
N GLN A 154 35.52 10.20 -31.67
CA GLN A 154 35.74 9.97 -30.23
C GLN A 154 37.02 9.15 -30.03
N ASN A 155 38.08 9.75 -29.48
CA ASN A 155 39.34 9.06 -29.23
C ASN A 155 39.20 8.10 -28.03
N TYR A 156 38.64 8.61 -26.93
CA TYR A 156 38.28 7.86 -25.72
C TYR A 156 37.40 8.70 -24.80
N SER A 157 36.69 8.05 -23.88
CA SER A 157 35.89 8.73 -22.85
C SER A 157 35.61 7.83 -21.65
N LEU A 158 35.68 8.40 -20.44
CA LEU A 158 35.06 7.88 -19.23
C LEU A 158 33.73 8.60 -19.01
N ARG A 159 32.66 7.83 -18.87
CA ARG A 159 31.28 8.31 -18.75
C ARG A 159 30.53 7.47 -17.71
N LEU A 160 29.35 7.94 -17.32
CA LEU A 160 28.34 7.06 -16.74
C LEU A 160 27.29 6.69 -17.79
N SER A 161 26.52 5.64 -17.54
CA SER A 161 25.35 5.22 -18.31
C SER A 161 24.16 5.12 -17.37
N THR A 162 23.12 5.90 -17.62
CA THR A 162 21.87 5.84 -16.83
C THR A 162 20.80 4.98 -17.51
N ARG A 163 21.21 4.09 -18.40
CA ARG A 163 20.34 3.08 -19.03
C ARG A 163 20.32 1.82 -18.18
N GLY A 164 19.14 1.22 -17.99
CA GLY A 164 19.01 -0.05 -17.27
C GLY A 164 18.99 0.05 -15.74
N GLY A 165 18.72 1.25 -15.19
CA GLY A 165 18.46 1.42 -13.75
C GLY A 165 19.70 1.67 -12.87
N GLY A 166 20.81 2.13 -13.44
CA GLY A 166 22.00 2.55 -12.68
C GLY A 166 22.37 4.01 -12.96
N PRO A 167 23.47 4.47 -12.36
CA PRO A 167 24.59 4.90 -13.17
C PRO A 167 25.65 3.80 -13.24
N PHE A 168 25.97 3.33 -14.44
CA PHE A 168 27.04 2.34 -14.71
C PHE A 168 28.27 3.04 -15.30
N ILE A 169 29.48 2.58 -15.01
CA ILE A 169 30.68 3.07 -15.71
C ILE A 169 30.57 2.72 -17.19
N SER A 170 30.84 3.68 -18.07
CA SER A 170 30.86 3.48 -19.52
C SER A 170 32.13 4.03 -20.15
N PHE A 171 32.84 3.19 -20.88
CA PHE A 171 33.97 3.56 -21.73
C PHE A 171 33.56 3.58 -23.20
N PHE A 172 34.00 4.58 -23.96
CA PHE A 172 33.67 4.66 -25.38
C PHE A 172 34.71 5.36 -26.23
N PHE A 173 34.98 4.77 -27.38
CA PHE A 173 35.81 5.31 -28.46
C PHE A 173 35.30 4.87 -29.83
N CYS A 174 35.75 5.54 -30.88
CA CYS A 174 35.56 5.15 -32.27
C CYS A 174 36.89 4.65 -32.86
N ASP A 175 36.83 3.61 -33.69
CA ASP A 175 38.00 3.12 -34.42
C ASP A 175 38.23 3.91 -35.72
N ALA A 176 39.50 4.05 -36.12
CA ALA A 176 39.91 4.83 -37.28
C ALA A 176 39.85 4.06 -38.62
N GLU A 177 39.56 2.75 -38.57
CA GLU A 177 39.66 1.84 -39.72
C GLU A 177 38.29 1.56 -40.36
N THR A 178 37.22 1.62 -39.57
CA THR A 178 35.85 1.35 -40.01
C THR A 178 35.26 2.60 -40.67
N PRO A 179 34.81 2.52 -41.94
CA PRO A 179 34.22 3.66 -42.62
C PRO A 179 32.92 4.11 -41.96
N THR A 180 32.79 5.40 -41.69
CA THR A 180 31.53 6.00 -41.27
C THR A 180 30.53 6.01 -42.43
N THR A 181 29.40 5.32 -42.27
CA THR A 181 28.38 5.15 -43.33
C THR A 181 27.06 5.86 -43.05
N SER A 182 26.87 6.39 -41.84
CA SER A 182 25.63 7.02 -41.40
C SER A 182 25.89 8.23 -40.52
N SER A 183 24.85 9.04 -40.26
CA SER A 183 24.92 10.19 -39.33
C SER A 183 24.87 9.78 -37.85
N ALA A 184 24.57 8.51 -37.54
CA ALA A 184 24.67 7.94 -36.21
C ALA A 184 25.91 7.04 -36.13
N ILE A 185 26.53 6.99 -34.95
CA ILE A 185 27.67 6.09 -34.69
C ILE A 185 27.21 4.64 -34.91
N GLY A 186 27.85 3.99 -35.88
CA GLY A 186 27.58 2.62 -36.29
C GLY A 186 28.63 1.65 -35.75
N ASP A 187 29.09 0.75 -36.63
CA ASP A 187 30.04 -0.32 -36.32
C ASP A 187 31.44 0.20 -35.94
N GLU A 188 31.75 1.45 -36.24
CA GLU A 188 33.00 2.11 -35.85
C GLU A 188 33.07 2.46 -34.36
N GLY A 189 31.92 2.48 -33.65
CA GLY A 189 31.86 2.87 -32.25
C GLY A 189 31.90 1.69 -31.29
N HIS A 190 32.83 1.70 -30.35
CA HIS A 190 33.02 0.64 -29.36
C HIS A 190 32.70 1.15 -27.96
N ARG A 191 31.63 0.62 -27.33
CA ARG A 191 31.24 0.96 -25.96
C ARG A 191 31.32 -0.25 -25.06
N TRP A 192 31.96 -0.06 -23.90
CA TRP A 192 31.89 -0.97 -22.78
C TRP A 192 31.09 -0.33 -21.65
N THR A 193 30.24 -1.11 -20.98
CA THR A 193 29.44 -0.67 -19.83
C THR A 193 29.53 -1.68 -18.70
N SER A 194 29.75 -1.22 -17.46
CA SER A 194 29.84 -2.09 -16.29
C SER A 194 28.51 -2.81 -16.00
N LYS A 195 28.57 -4.00 -15.40
CA LYS A 195 27.40 -4.75 -14.90
C LYS A 195 26.97 -4.28 -13.51
N ALA A 196 27.91 -3.77 -12.72
CA ALA A 196 27.65 -3.16 -11.42
C ALA A 196 27.41 -1.65 -11.60
N ALA A 197 26.36 -1.13 -10.98
CA ALA A 197 26.13 0.31 -10.89
C ALA A 197 27.04 0.91 -9.81
N VAL A 198 27.45 2.15 -10.01
CA VAL A 198 28.02 2.96 -8.93
C VAL A 198 26.90 3.17 -7.90
N PRO A 199 27.15 2.98 -6.59
CA PRO A 199 26.11 3.17 -5.59
C PRO A 199 25.50 4.56 -5.72
N ASP A 200 24.18 4.62 -5.76
CA ASP A 200 23.43 5.87 -5.72
C ASP A 200 23.04 6.15 -4.28
N ASP A 201 24.04 6.43 -3.44
CA ASP A 201 23.89 6.68 -2.00
C ASP A 201 24.15 8.15 -1.61
N GLY A 202 24.48 9.01 -2.60
CA GLY A 202 24.67 10.46 -2.42
C GLY A 202 26.05 10.82 -1.85
N ALA A 203 26.93 9.84 -1.65
CA ALA A 203 28.29 10.03 -1.23
C ALA A 203 29.23 10.29 -2.42
N TRP A 204 30.48 10.62 -2.12
CA TRP A 204 31.55 10.59 -3.11
C TRP A 204 31.97 9.14 -3.40
N HIS A 205 32.06 8.80 -4.67
CA HIS A 205 32.54 7.51 -5.16
C HIS A 205 33.77 7.68 -6.04
N HIS A 206 34.70 6.75 -5.92
CA HIS A 206 35.85 6.68 -6.80
C HIS A 206 35.52 5.78 -7.99
N ILE A 207 35.61 6.30 -9.20
CA ILE A 207 35.47 5.51 -10.42
C ILE A 207 36.77 5.53 -11.20
N ALA A 208 37.17 4.38 -11.72
CA ALA A 208 38.33 4.28 -12.58
C ALA A 208 38.14 3.25 -13.70
N LEU A 209 38.93 3.38 -14.76
CA LEU A 209 39.06 2.35 -15.79
C LEU A 209 40.50 2.23 -16.23
N THR A 210 40.92 1.01 -16.59
CA THR A 210 42.21 0.75 -17.24
C THR A 210 41.98 0.04 -18.56
N TYR A 211 42.77 0.39 -19.57
CA TYR A 211 42.67 -0.21 -20.90
C TYR A 211 44.01 -0.18 -21.65
N LEU A 212 44.34 -1.27 -22.34
CA LEU A 212 45.42 -1.34 -23.32
C LEU A 212 44.81 -1.37 -24.72
N PHE A 213 44.99 -0.29 -25.48
CA PHE A 213 44.45 -0.21 -26.83
C PHE A 213 45.00 -1.32 -27.72
N GLY A 214 44.13 -1.95 -28.50
CA GLY A 214 44.46 -3.13 -29.31
C GLY A 214 44.30 -4.47 -28.58
N ASP A 215 44.11 -4.46 -27.26
CA ASP A 215 43.75 -5.63 -26.45
C ASP A 215 42.38 -5.43 -25.78
N PRO A 216 41.26 -5.79 -26.42
CA PRO A 216 39.91 -5.59 -25.87
C PRO A 216 39.63 -6.39 -24.60
N ASP A 217 40.46 -7.39 -24.26
CA ASP A 217 40.35 -8.19 -23.04
C ASP A 217 41.08 -7.57 -21.85
N SER A 218 41.88 -6.51 -22.09
CA SER A 218 42.58 -5.77 -21.04
C SER A 218 41.68 -4.83 -20.23
N LEU A 219 40.50 -4.46 -20.76
CA LEU A 219 39.66 -3.43 -20.14
C LEU A 219 39.16 -3.86 -18.76
N ARG A 220 39.40 -3.04 -17.74
CA ARG A 220 38.88 -3.22 -16.38
C ARG A 220 38.22 -1.92 -15.91
N GLY A 221 37.03 -2.03 -15.32
CA GLY A 221 36.40 -0.92 -14.59
C GLY A 221 36.56 -1.13 -13.09
N TYR A 222 36.54 -0.04 -12.33
CA TYR A 222 36.66 -0.06 -10.87
C TYR A 222 35.68 0.91 -10.24
N ILE A 223 35.00 0.46 -9.18
CA ILE A 223 34.09 1.27 -8.35
C ILE A 223 34.61 1.16 -6.92
N ASP A 224 34.91 2.29 -6.29
CA ASP A 224 35.46 2.38 -4.94
C ASP A 224 36.67 1.46 -4.72
N GLY A 225 37.53 1.34 -5.74
CA GLY A 225 38.74 0.54 -5.71
C GLY A 225 38.55 -0.94 -6.04
N GLU A 226 37.30 -1.41 -6.10
CA GLU A 226 36.99 -2.81 -6.39
C GLU A 226 36.76 -3.02 -7.90
N PRO A 227 37.35 -4.07 -8.51
CA PRO A 227 37.18 -4.35 -9.92
C PRO A 227 35.75 -4.79 -10.25
N VAL A 228 35.21 -4.31 -11.37
CA VAL A 228 33.87 -4.64 -11.85
C VAL A 228 33.89 -5.20 -13.27
N ASP A 229 33.05 -6.21 -13.49
CA ASP A 229 32.80 -6.76 -14.82
C ASP A 229 31.96 -5.80 -15.68
N GLY A 230 32.00 -5.98 -17.00
CA GLY A 230 31.14 -5.27 -17.93
C GLY A 230 30.95 -5.99 -19.25
N VAL A 231 30.24 -5.32 -20.16
CA VAL A 231 29.87 -5.85 -21.47
C VAL A 231 30.15 -4.81 -22.54
N TRP A 232 30.60 -5.28 -23.72
CA TRP A 232 30.71 -4.44 -24.90
C TRP A 232 29.34 -4.36 -25.59
N ASP A 233 28.59 -3.29 -25.32
CA ASP A 233 27.18 -3.14 -25.70
C ASP A 233 26.96 -2.24 -26.94
N LEU A 234 28.05 -1.75 -27.55
CA LEU A 234 28.07 -1.12 -28.88
C LEU A 234 29.37 -1.54 -29.60
N GLY A 235 29.30 -1.91 -30.88
CA GLY A 235 30.44 -2.28 -31.73
C GLY A 235 31.22 -3.55 -31.34
N GLY A 236 31.03 -4.06 -30.12
CA GLY A 236 31.72 -5.23 -29.61
C GLY A 236 33.21 -4.98 -29.31
N LYS A 237 33.92 -6.06 -28.95
CA LYS A 237 35.37 -6.06 -28.75
C LYS A 237 36.10 -5.74 -30.06
N THR A 238 37.17 -4.97 -30.00
CA THR A 238 37.97 -4.61 -31.17
C THR A 238 39.46 -4.61 -30.87
N THR A 239 40.27 -4.92 -31.89
CA THR A 239 41.72 -4.73 -31.90
C THR A 239 42.13 -3.58 -32.84
N LYS A 240 41.14 -2.90 -33.45
CA LYS A 240 41.36 -1.80 -34.39
C LYS A 240 41.83 -0.57 -33.65
N ARG A 241 42.65 0.22 -34.34
CA ARG A 241 43.22 1.46 -33.83
C ARG A 241 42.12 2.49 -33.50
N PRO A 242 42.17 3.17 -32.33
CA PRO A 242 41.25 4.27 -32.04
C PRO A 242 41.50 5.46 -32.98
N PHE A 243 40.52 6.37 -33.09
CA PHE A 243 40.82 7.70 -33.62
C PHE A 243 41.87 8.40 -32.76
N VAL A 244 42.87 8.98 -33.42
CA VAL A 244 43.91 9.81 -32.82
C VAL A 244 43.99 11.09 -33.62
N ASP A 245 43.64 12.22 -33.00
CA ASP A 245 43.66 13.54 -33.62
C ASP A 245 43.92 14.66 -32.58
N ASN A 246 44.19 15.87 -33.08
CA ASN A 246 44.53 17.03 -32.24
C ASN A 246 43.27 17.75 -31.70
N ASP A 247 42.14 17.03 -31.54
CA ASP A 247 40.91 17.60 -30.96
C ASP A 247 41.05 17.76 -29.44
N GLU A 248 40.24 18.62 -28.83
CA GLU A 248 40.38 18.97 -27.42
C GLU A 248 39.92 17.84 -26.49
N LEU A 249 40.42 17.87 -25.25
CA LEU A 249 39.94 17.05 -24.15
C LEU A 249 38.96 17.88 -23.31
N TRP A 250 37.78 17.33 -23.03
CA TRP A 250 36.74 17.98 -22.25
C TRP A 250 36.45 17.20 -20.96
N ILE A 251 36.22 17.92 -19.86
CA ILE A 251 35.77 17.37 -18.56
C ILE A 251 34.34 17.86 -18.32
N GLY A 252 33.42 16.94 -18.01
CA GLY A 252 32.00 17.23 -17.76
C GLY A 252 31.09 17.21 -19.00
N SER A 253 31.63 17.17 -20.24
CA SER A 253 30.84 17.14 -21.49
C SER A 253 31.64 16.60 -22.70
N SER A 254 30.99 16.54 -23.87
CA SER A 254 31.62 16.19 -25.15
C SER A 254 31.00 16.86 -26.39
N VAL A 255 29.71 17.22 -26.39
CA VAL A 255 29.00 17.80 -27.55
C VAL A 255 28.12 18.95 -27.10
N SER A 256 28.62 20.19 -27.15
CA SER A 256 27.88 21.45 -26.90
C SER A 256 26.69 21.37 -25.92
N GLY A 257 26.82 20.65 -24.79
CA GLY A 257 25.77 20.50 -23.78
C GLY A 257 24.77 19.34 -23.85
N GLN A 258 24.86 18.36 -24.77
CA GLN A 258 23.83 17.31 -24.90
C GLN A 258 24.01 16.10 -23.95
N ALA A 259 25.24 15.84 -23.49
CA ALA A 259 25.60 14.69 -22.65
C ALA A 259 26.45 15.13 -21.46
N THR A 260 25.93 16.08 -20.68
CA THR A 260 26.63 16.71 -19.56
C THR A 260 26.50 15.92 -18.26
N PHE A 261 27.56 15.94 -17.46
CA PHE A 261 27.49 15.50 -16.08
C PHE A 261 26.74 16.54 -15.23
N GLY A 262 25.84 16.05 -14.38
CA GLY A 262 25.10 16.84 -13.39
C GLY A 262 25.46 16.33 -12.00
N GLY A 263 26.25 17.10 -11.25
CA GLY A 263 26.81 16.66 -9.98
C GLY A 263 28.13 17.35 -9.64
N ASP A 264 28.91 16.79 -8.73
CA ASP A 264 30.23 17.28 -8.36
C ASP A 264 31.33 16.32 -8.83
N LEU A 265 32.43 16.89 -9.31
CA LEU A 265 33.66 16.17 -9.71
C LEU A 265 34.84 16.66 -8.88
N ASP A 266 35.69 15.71 -8.52
CA ASP A 266 36.95 15.96 -7.85
C ASP A 266 38.04 15.01 -8.38
N GLU A 267 39.30 15.43 -8.24
CA GLU A 267 40.48 14.59 -8.48
C GLU A 267 40.47 13.80 -9.81
N VAL A 268 40.10 14.46 -10.92
CA VAL A 268 40.04 13.83 -12.25
C VAL A 268 41.46 13.63 -12.79
N ALA A 269 41.85 12.40 -13.12
CA ALA A 269 43.20 12.09 -13.61
C ALA A 269 43.23 11.15 -14.83
N ILE A 270 44.27 11.30 -15.65
CA ILE A 270 44.56 10.45 -16.82
C ILE A 270 46.04 10.04 -16.83
N TYR A 271 46.32 8.78 -17.17
CA TYR A 271 47.66 8.18 -17.12
C TYR A 271 47.99 7.43 -18.42
N ARG A 272 49.28 7.36 -18.78
CA ARG A 272 49.80 6.49 -19.86
C ARG A 272 50.23 5.08 -19.38
N THR A 273 49.78 4.70 -18.19
CA THR A 273 50.04 3.40 -17.57
C THR A 273 48.70 2.80 -17.14
N ALA A 274 48.53 1.49 -17.33
CA ALA A 274 47.40 0.76 -16.75
C ALA A 274 47.73 0.45 -15.29
N LEU A 275 47.15 1.23 -14.35
CA LEU A 275 47.40 1.04 -12.91
C LEU A 275 46.92 -0.35 -12.47
N SER A 276 47.63 -0.95 -11.50
CA SER A 276 47.23 -2.26 -10.99
C SER A 276 45.97 -2.14 -10.12
N PRO A 277 45.16 -3.21 -9.99
CA PRO A 277 44.01 -3.21 -9.07
C PRO A 277 44.37 -2.80 -7.63
N GLU A 278 45.53 -3.22 -7.13
CA GLU A 278 46.00 -2.87 -5.80
C GLU A 278 46.30 -1.37 -5.67
N ARG A 279 46.82 -0.74 -6.73
CA ARG A 279 47.09 0.70 -6.73
C ARG A 279 45.80 1.51 -6.80
N ILE A 280 44.86 1.12 -7.65
CA ILE A 280 43.53 1.75 -7.74
C ILE A 280 42.78 1.62 -6.41
N LYS A 281 42.92 0.49 -5.71
CA LYS A 281 42.37 0.31 -4.37
C LYS A 281 42.99 1.24 -3.32
N GLN A 282 44.27 1.59 -3.45
CA GLN A 282 44.91 2.60 -2.60
C GLN A 282 44.35 4.00 -2.89
N HIS A 283 43.99 4.31 -4.14
CA HIS A 283 43.32 5.57 -4.53
C HIS A 283 41.85 5.64 -4.09
N ALA A 284 41.28 4.57 -3.55
CA ALA A 284 39.87 4.51 -3.18
C ALA A 284 39.68 4.02 -1.74
N ARG A 285 40.44 4.58 -0.79
CA ARG A 285 40.27 4.27 0.62
C ARG A 285 39.04 4.99 1.17
N ILE A 286 38.05 4.20 1.57
CA ILE A 286 36.78 4.64 2.13
C ILE A 286 36.52 3.87 3.43
N ASP A 287 36.19 4.56 4.51
CA ASP A 287 35.77 3.99 5.79
C ASP A 287 34.35 4.47 6.16
N ILE A 288 33.35 3.68 5.77
CA ILE A 288 31.93 3.97 6.03
C ILE A 288 31.60 3.93 7.54
N THR A 289 32.41 3.26 8.37
CA THR A 289 32.07 3.07 9.80
C THR A 289 32.29 4.31 10.65
N GLU A 290 33.15 5.21 10.21
CA GLU A 290 33.41 6.52 10.84
C GLU A 290 32.54 7.64 10.23
N SER A 291 31.67 7.31 9.28
CA SER A 291 30.69 8.24 8.73
C SER A 291 29.75 8.74 9.82
N GLU A 292 29.37 10.02 9.79
CA GLU A 292 28.28 10.54 10.64
C GLU A 292 26.93 9.86 10.36
N PHE A 293 26.84 9.22 9.19
CA PHE A 293 25.71 8.44 8.71
C PHE A 293 25.82 6.93 9.05
N ALA A 294 26.78 6.53 9.89
CA ALA A 294 26.94 5.14 10.31
C ALA A 294 25.86 4.71 11.32
N LEU A 295 25.44 3.44 11.25
CA LEU A 295 24.47 2.86 12.19
C LEU A 295 24.90 3.06 13.65
N GLY A 296 23.97 3.50 14.51
CA GLY A 296 24.22 3.78 15.92
C GLY A 296 24.76 5.19 16.20
N LYS A 297 25.19 5.95 15.17
CA LYS A 297 25.48 7.38 15.30
C LYS A 297 24.17 8.16 15.16
N VAL A 298 23.57 8.54 16.27
CA VAL A 298 22.36 9.36 16.32
C VAL A 298 22.72 10.75 16.83
N ARG A 299 22.19 11.79 16.20
CA ARG A 299 22.33 13.17 16.65
C ARG A 299 21.54 13.35 17.95
N PRO A 300 22.18 13.54 19.12
CA PRO A 300 21.47 13.55 20.40
C PRO A 300 20.39 14.64 20.47
N GLU A 301 20.58 15.77 19.82
CA GLU A 301 19.61 16.86 19.73
C GLU A 301 18.32 16.49 18.97
N GLU A 302 18.33 15.43 18.17
CA GLU A 302 17.17 14.97 17.40
C GLU A 302 16.40 13.84 18.11
N VAL A 303 16.94 13.29 19.21
CA VAL A 303 16.33 12.16 19.94
C VAL A 303 15.23 12.67 20.89
N PRO A 304 13.98 12.20 20.76
CA PRO A 304 12.89 12.57 21.67
C PRO A 304 13.05 11.91 23.06
N ASP A 305 12.56 12.61 24.09
CA ASP A 305 12.58 12.15 25.49
C ASP A 305 11.23 11.57 25.92
N ASP A 306 10.16 11.82 25.16
CA ASP A 306 8.77 11.56 25.54
C ASP A 306 8.02 10.62 24.60
N CYS A 307 8.59 10.30 23.44
CA CYS A 307 8.04 9.35 22.48
C CYS A 307 9.15 8.50 21.85
N VAL A 308 8.75 7.45 21.14
CA VAL A 308 9.62 6.69 20.24
C VAL A 308 9.41 7.25 18.83
N ARG A 309 10.47 7.84 18.28
CA ARG A 309 10.46 8.31 16.89
C ARG A 309 10.67 7.14 15.95
N VAL A 310 9.79 6.99 14.96
CA VAL A 310 9.87 5.97 13.91
C VAL A 310 10.24 6.62 12.59
N GLU A 311 11.36 6.18 12.05
CA GLU A 311 12.02 6.71 10.85
C GLU A 311 12.25 5.59 9.83
N LEU A 312 12.14 5.93 8.54
CA LEU A 312 12.32 4.97 7.45
C LEU A 312 13.30 5.51 6.42
N LEU A 313 14.27 4.67 6.04
CA LEU A 313 15.07 4.89 4.85
C LEU A 313 14.64 3.92 3.76
N GLU A 314 14.17 4.46 2.65
CA GLU A 314 13.99 3.71 1.41
C GLU A 314 15.32 3.63 0.64
N HIS A 315 15.40 2.74 -0.35
CA HIS A 315 16.58 2.60 -1.23
C HIS A 315 17.87 2.15 -0.53
N VAL A 316 17.75 1.32 0.50
CA VAL A 316 18.91 0.68 1.15
C VAL A 316 19.53 -0.34 0.18
N PRO A 317 20.87 -0.60 0.23
CA PRO A 317 21.49 -1.57 -0.66
C PRO A 317 20.81 -2.95 -0.65
N VAL A 318 20.73 -3.58 -1.82
CA VAL A 318 20.07 -4.89 -2.02
C VAL A 318 20.81 -6.03 -1.32
N GLU A 319 22.09 -5.83 -1.03
CA GLU A 319 22.93 -6.81 -0.34
C GLU A 319 22.51 -6.93 1.13
N ARG A 320 22.38 -8.17 1.62
CA ARG A 320 21.99 -8.46 3.01
C ARG A 320 23.17 -8.18 3.95
N SER A 321 23.39 -6.90 4.21
CA SER A 321 24.56 -6.37 4.90
C SER A 321 24.17 -5.15 5.73
N TRP A 322 24.84 -4.99 6.86
CA TRP A 322 24.77 -3.77 7.67
C TRP A 322 25.80 -2.71 7.25
N LYS A 323 26.56 -2.96 6.17
CA LYS A 323 27.61 -2.05 5.68
C LYS A 323 27.06 -1.11 4.61
N PHE A 324 26.36 -0.07 5.04
CA PHE A 324 25.87 1.00 4.17
C PHE A 324 25.73 2.30 4.94
N ARG A 325 25.67 3.43 4.22
CA ARG A 325 25.44 4.76 4.79
C ARG A 325 23.95 5.00 4.97
N MET A 326 23.55 5.48 6.14
CA MET A 326 22.20 5.99 6.33
C MET A 326 22.08 7.34 5.62
N ARG A 327 21.17 7.46 4.65
CA ARG A 327 20.71 8.77 4.18
C ARG A 327 19.85 9.46 5.24
N GLN A 328 19.34 10.66 4.93
CA GLN A 328 18.29 11.25 5.76
C GLN A 328 17.07 10.32 5.79
N PRO A 329 16.65 9.83 6.98
CA PRO A 329 15.38 9.13 7.12
C PRO A 329 14.20 10.03 6.77
N GLU A 330 13.14 9.43 6.24
CA GLU A 330 11.80 10.02 6.30
C GLU A 330 11.22 9.75 7.69
N HIS A 331 10.89 10.81 8.42
CA HIS A 331 10.09 10.68 9.65
C HIS A 331 8.71 10.14 9.28
N LEU A 332 8.34 8.99 9.84
CA LEU A 332 7.03 8.43 9.59
C LEU A 332 6.02 8.90 10.65
N PHE A 333 6.26 8.55 11.91
CA PHE A 333 5.36 8.88 13.01
C PHE A 333 6.09 8.69 14.34
N ASP A 334 5.46 9.17 15.40
CA ASP A 334 5.89 8.89 16.77
C ASP A 334 4.92 7.89 17.42
N CYS A 335 5.45 7.00 18.25
CA CYS A 335 4.67 6.04 19.03
C CYS A 335 5.18 5.95 20.48
N ASP A 336 4.48 5.18 21.32
CA ASP A 336 4.80 5.14 22.76
C ASP A 336 5.86 4.10 23.12
N LEU A 337 6.09 3.11 22.26
CA LEU A 337 6.84 1.90 22.59
C LEU A 337 7.65 1.43 21.38
N PHE A 338 8.76 0.74 21.66
CA PHE A 338 9.50 -0.06 20.69
C PHE A 338 8.74 -1.36 20.43
N ALA A 339 7.53 -1.23 19.89
CA ALA A 339 6.60 -2.33 19.67
C ALA A 339 5.74 -1.99 18.45
N LEU A 340 6.02 -2.65 17.33
CA LEU A 340 5.34 -2.42 16.05
C LEU A 340 4.98 -3.76 15.39
N SER A 341 3.80 -3.82 14.79
CA SER A 341 3.38 -4.93 13.92
C SER A 341 3.17 -4.51 12.47
N GLU A 342 2.86 -3.24 12.25
CA GLU A 342 2.59 -2.65 10.94
C GLU A 342 3.19 -1.24 10.82
N LEU A 343 3.19 -0.69 9.61
CA LEU A 343 3.61 0.69 9.34
C LEU A 343 2.50 1.44 8.58
N PRO A 344 2.42 2.78 8.71
CA PRO A 344 1.51 3.58 7.90
C PRO A 344 1.70 3.29 6.40
N ARG A 345 0.62 3.33 5.63
CA ARG A 345 0.68 3.19 4.17
C ARG A 345 1.39 4.41 3.56
N LYS A 346 1.90 4.26 2.33
CA LYS A 346 2.45 5.36 1.54
C LYS A 346 1.39 5.81 0.54
N TYR A 347 1.18 7.11 0.42
CA TYR A 347 0.22 7.69 -0.51
C TYR A 347 0.94 8.62 -1.49
N ASP A 348 0.46 8.69 -2.72
CA ASP A 348 0.88 9.72 -3.67
C ASP A 348 0.18 11.06 -3.38
N ARG A 349 0.51 12.08 -4.17
CA ARG A 349 -0.09 13.43 -4.07
C ARG A 349 -1.61 13.49 -4.25
N ARG A 350 -2.23 12.43 -4.79
CA ARG A 350 -3.68 12.31 -4.98
C ARG A 350 -4.35 11.59 -3.82
N GLY A 351 -3.59 11.04 -2.88
CA GLY A 351 -4.09 10.18 -1.82
C GLY A 351 -4.33 8.75 -2.26
N LEU A 352 -3.68 8.26 -3.33
CA LEU A 352 -3.74 6.86 -3.72
C LEU A 352 -2.61 6.08 -3.05
N ILE A 353 -2.92 4.89 -2.52
CA ILE A 353 -1.90 3.99 -1.95
C ILE A 353 -0.87 3.68 -3.04
N ILE A 354 0.42 3.80 -2.71
CA ILE A 354 1.55 3.44 -3.57
C ILE A 354 2.48 2.44 -2.88
N ASP A 355 3.19 1.67 -3.70
CA ASP A 355 4.18 0.71 -3.23
C ASP A 355 5.44 1.44 -2.74
N ARG A 356 6.08 0.85 -1.74
CA ARG A 356 7.42 1.26 -1.30
C ARG A 356 8.47 0.32 -1.92
N PRO A 357 9.62 0.82 -2.39
CA PRO A 357 10.63 -0.01 -3.06
C PRO A 357 11.55 -0.70 -2.05
N VAL A 358 11.43 -2.02 -1.85
CA VAL A 358 12.28 -2.80 -0.92
C VAL A 358 13.73 -2.96 -1.43
N PRO A 359 14.75 -3.04 -0.53
CA PRO A 359 14.65 -3.08 0.93
C PRO A 359 14.60 -1.69 1.60
N TRP A 360 14.10 -1.64 2.84
CA TRP A 360 14.12 -0.44 3.68
C TRP A 360 14.88 -0.68 4.98
N LEU A 361 15.31 0.39 5.62
CA LEU A 361 15.80 0.39 7.00
C LEU A 361 14.81 1.15 7.87
N LEU A 362 14.22 0.47 8.83
CA LEU A 362 13.41 1.07 9.89
C LEU A 362 14.31 1.42 11.08
N HIS A 363 14.18 2.63 11.60
CA HIS A 363 14.91 3.15 12.76
C HIS A 363 13.91 3.63 13.81
N LEU A 364 13.99 3.06 15.02
CA LEU A 364 13.23 3.52 16.19
C LEU A 364 14.22 4.11 17.19
N THR A 365 13.95 5.29 17.72
CA THR A 365 14.84 5.94 18.69
C THR A 365 14.08 6.68 19.78
N THR A 366 14.63 6.66 21.00
CA THR A 366 14.17 7.46 22.15
C THR A 366 15.30 7.65 23.16
N ARG A 367 15.12 8.58 24.09
CA ARG A 367 15.95 8.74 25.28
C ARG A 367 15.14 8.40 26.52
N LYS A 368 15.66 7.49 27.35
CA LYS A 368 15.02 7.10 28.62
C LYS A 368 16.01 7.21 29.79
N PRO A 369 15.64 7.81 30.93
CA PRO A 369 16.43 7.75 32.15
C PRO A 369 16.37 6.37 32.81
N PHE A 370 17.52 5.88 33.27
CA PHE A 370 17.63 4.66 34.05
C PHE A 370 18.31 4.94 35.40
N ASP A 371 17.94 4.16 36.40
CA ASP A 371 18.75 4.00 37.61
C ASP A 371 19.95 3.11 37.31
N ALA A 372 21.08 3.35 37.99
CA ALA A 372 22.25 2.48 37.87
C ALA A 372 21.93 1.03 38.25
N GLY A 373 22.30 0.07 37.39
CA GLY A 373 22.04 -1.35 37.65
C GLY A 373 22.20 -2.24 36.41
N GLU A 374 21.93 -3.53 36.60
CA GLU A 374 21.90 -4.51 35.52
C GLU A 374 20.46 -4.69 35.01
N TYR A 375 20.29 -4.56 33.70
CA TYR A 375 19.02 -4.73 33.00
C TYR A 375 19.15 -5.84 31.97
N GLU A 376 18.14 -6.69 31.87
CA GLU A 376 17.98 -7.59 30.72
C GLU A 376 17.23 -6.84 29.62
N PHE A 377 17.77 -6.86 28.41
CA PHE A 377 17.08 -6.43 27.19
C PHE A 377 16.79 -7.65 26.31
N VAL A 378 15.65 -7.58 25.61
CA VAL A 378 15.18 -8.57 24.65
C VAL A 378 14.83 -7.86 23.36
N VAL A 379 15.32 -8.34 22.23
CA VAL A 379 14.91 -7.88 20.90
C VAL A 379 14.25 -9.05 20.19
N ARG A 380 13.04 -8.84 19.69
CA ARG A 380 12.35 -9.77 18.80
C ARG A 380 12.15 -9.14 17.43
N SER A 381 12.43 -9.93 16.40
CA SER A 381 12.29 -9.49 15.01
C SER A 381 12.16 -10.67 14.05
N LEU A 382 11.38 -10.48 12.97
CA LEU A 382 11.21 -11.46 11.90
C LEU A 382 12.49 -11.66 11.04
N ASP A 383 13.35 -10.65 10.94
CA ASP A 383 14.64 -10.74 10.23
C ASP A 383 15.67 -9.81 10.92
N ALA A 384 16.82 -9.53 10.31
CA ALA A 384 17.93 -8.86 10.99
C ALA A 384 17.56 -7.49 11.58
N ALA A 385 17.82 -7.34 12.88
CA ALA A 385 17.67 -6.13 13.66
C ALA A 385 18.89 -5.92 14.57
N ARG A 386 19.19 -4.66 14.91
CA ARG A 386 20.27 -4.27 15.81
C ARG A 386 19.80 -3.23 16.82
N LEU A 387 20.03 -3.49 18.10
CA LEU A 387 19.76 -2.55 19.19
C LEU A 387 21.07 -1.93 19.66
N TYR A 388 21.11 -0.60 19.69
CA TYR A 388 22.19 0.20 20.21
C TYR A 388 21.76 0.93 21.47
N ILE A 389 22.67 1.05 22.44
CA ILE A 389 22.51 1.90 23.62
C ILE A 389 23.72 2.82 23.68
N ASP A 390 23.49 4.13 23.69
CA ASP A 390 24.53 5.18 23.62
C ASP A 390 25.54 4.99 22.47
N GLY A 391 25.06 4.48 21.34
CA GLY A 391 25.87 4.21 20.14
C GLY A 391 26.66 2.90 20.16
N GLU A 392 26.63 2.15 21.26
CA GLU A 392 27.25 0.82 21.36
C GLU A 392 26.26 -0.28 20.95
N LEU A 393 26.70 -1.22 20.12
CA LEU A 393 25.86 -2.35 19.70
C LEU A 393 25.64 -3.33 20.87
N VAL A 394 24.39 -3.46 21.30
CA VAL A 394 24.01 -4.29 22.45
C VAL A 394 23.49 -5.65 22.00
N LEU A 395 22.49 -5.69 21.12
CA LEU A 395 21.82 -6.90 20.64
C LEU A 395 21.72 -6.92 19.12
N GLU A 396 21.74 -8.11 18.54
CA GLU A 396 21.51 -8.34 17.11
C GLU A 396 20.67 -9.60 16.90
N THR A 397 19.72 -9.57 15.97
CA THR A 397 19.02 -10.75 15.44
C THR A 397 19.59 -11.10 14.06
N PRO A 398 19.62 -12.40 13.67
CA PRO A 398 20.22 -12.81 12.40
C PRO A 398 19.36 -12.42 11.20
N PHE A 399 20.00 -12.40 10.04
CA PHE A 399 19.33 -12.34 8.74
C PHE A 399 18.46 -13.58 8.53
N MET A 400 17.16 -13.40 8.22
CA MET A 400 16.20 -14.47 7.91
C MET A 400 16.71 -15.41 6.83
N ASP A 401 16.53 -16.71 6.99
CA ASP A 401 16.81 -17.62 5.89
C ASP A 401 15.76 -17.49 4.76
N LEU A 402 16.21 -17.32 3.51
CA LEU A 402 15.32 -17.21 2.33
C LEU A 402 15.03 -18.57 1.67
N GLY A 403 15.58 -19.66 2.22
CA GLY A 403 15.24 -21.03 1.86
C GLY A 403 13.74 -21.29 2.05
N SER A 404 13.12 -21.95 1.07
CA SER A 404 11.65 -22.13 1.04
C SER A 404 11.23 -23.33 0.18
N ASP A 405 11.85 -24.49 0.42
CA ASP A 405 11.57 -25.73 -0.31
C ASP A 405 10.34 -26.50 0.21
N GLY A 406 9.78 -26.07 1.35
CA GLY A 406 8.59 -26.66 1.96
C GLY A 406 8.87 -27.79 2.95
N HIS A 407 10.12 -28.25 3.08
CA HIS A 407 10.52 -29.39 3.90
C HIS A 407 11.20 -29.00 5.22
N HIS A 408 11.25 -27.72 5.56
CA HIS A 408 11.84 -27.27 6.81
C HIS A 408 11.09 -27.88 8.01
N ALA A 409 11.77 -28.04 9.14
CA ALA A 409 11.09 -28.39 10.38
C ALA A 409 10.06 -27.30 10.75
N PRO A 410 8.94 -27.67 11.40
CA PRO A 410 8.04 -26.70 12.01
C PRO A 410 8.80 -25.75 12.93
N HIS A 411 8.37 -24.48 12.97
CA HIS A 411 9.00 -23.51 13.86
C HIS A 411 8.72 -23.92 15.31
N GLU A 412 9.73 -23.91 16.17
CA GLU A 412 9.52 -24.14 17.60
C GLU A 412 8.77 -22.94 18.19
N ILE A 413 7.59 -23.18 18.75
CA ILE A 413 6.90 -22.21 19.59
C ILE A 413 7.23 -22.59 21.02
N ALA A 414 8.06 -21.79 21.68
CA ALA A 414 8.36 -22.02 23.08
C ALA A 414 7.07 -21.94 23.91
N GLU A 415 6.75 -23.01 24.65
CA GLU A 415 5.81 -22.92 25.76
C GLU A 415 6.42 -21.97 26.80
N VAL A 416 5.89 -20.75 26.82
CA VAL A 416 6.25 -19.76 27.83
C VAL A 416 5.36 -19.95 29.06
N PRO A 417 5.89 -19.75 30.28
CA PRO A 417 5.08 -19.72 31.49
C PRO A 417 3.88 -18.77 31.33
N ASP A 418 2.75 -19.11 31.97
CA ASP A 418 1.54 -18.29 31.94
C ASP A 418 1.87 -16.82 32.20
N GLY A 419 1.50 -15.96 31.24
CA GLY A 419 1.67 -14.52 31.33
C GLY A 419 2.98 -13.96 30.73
N VAL A 420 3.77 -14.70 29.96
CA VAL A 420 4.89 -14.15 29.17
C VAL A 420 4.53 -14.11 27.68
N LEU A 421 5.03 -13.11 26.94
CA LEU A 421 4.81 -12.97 25.50
C LEU A 421 5.40 -14.17 24.74
N SER A 422 4.54 -15.01 24.16
CA SER A 422 4.96 -16.17 23.36
C SER A 422 5.70 -15.73 22.08
N ILE A 423 6.42 -16.60 21.35
CA ILE A 423 7.22 -16.20 20.17
C ILE A 423 6.51 -16.69 18.88
N PRO A 424 6.27 -15.85 17.85
CA PRO A 424 5.65 -16.31 16.61
C PRO A 424 6.61 -17.16 15.80
N ALA A 425 6.05 -17.92 14.85
CA ALA A 425 6.83 -18.64 13.86
C ALA A 425 7.85 -17.72 13.16
N ALA A 426 9.02 -18.28 12.87
CA ALA A 426 10.15 -17.64 12.18
C ALA A 426 10.79 -16.42 12.86
N HIS A 427 10.22 -15.87 13.93
CA HIS A 427 10.82 -14.73 14.61
C HIS A 427 12.03 -15.16 15.42
N HIS A 428 13.05 -14.31 15.41
CA HIS A 428 14.23 -14.48 16.25
C HIS A 428 14.09 -13.60 17.49
N GLU A 429 14.47 -14.15 18.64
CA GLU A 429 14.56 -13.44 19.90
C GLU A 429 15.99 -13.54 20.43
N THR A 430 16.61 -12.40 20.75
CA THR A 430 17.92 -12.36 21.40
C THR A 430 17.86 -11.55 22.69
N ARG A 431 18.59 -12.03 23.71
CA ARG A 431 18.57 -11.48 25.07
C ARG A 431 19.98 -11.20 25.56
N LYS A 432 20.17 -10.10 26.31
CA LYS A 432 21.47 -9.74 26.88
C LYS A 432 21.30 -8.87 28.12
N THR A 433 22.12 -9.12 29.13
CA THR A 433 22.27 -8.25 30.29
C THR A 433 23.21 -7.09 29.98
N VAL A 434 22.78 -5.88 30.32
CA VAL A 434 23.52 -4.62 30.14
C VAL A 434 23.59 -3.89 31.47
N THR A 435 24.77 -3.42 31.84
CA THR A 435 24.95 -2.54 32.98
C THR A 435 24.77 -1.10 32.53
N LEU A 436 23.77 -0.41 33.07
CA LEU A 436 23.48 0.99 32.78
C LEU A 436 23.91 1.88 33.95
N THR A 437 24.33 3.10 33.61
CA THR A 437 24.61 4.14 34.60
C THR A 437 23.34 4.86 35.02
N GLU A 438 23.40 5.64 36.10
CA GLU A 438 22.29 6.51 36.46
C GLU A 438 22.22 7.69 35.47
N GLY A 439 21.04 7.94 34.90
CA GLY A 439 20.78 9.06 34.00
C GLY A 439 20.17 8.66 32.66
N PRO A 440 20.04 9.62 31.73
CA PRO A 440 19.46 9.38 30.42
C PRO A 440 20.38 8.55 29.51
N HIS A 441 19.81 7.55 28.86
CA HIS A 441 20.44 6.72 27.85
C HIS A 441 19.68 6.82 26.53
N VAL A 442 20.40 6.91 25.41
CA VAL A 442 19.80 6.88 24.06
C VAL A 442 19.69 5.42 23.62
N VAL A 443 18.50 5.01 23.23
CA VAL A 443 18.23 3.65 22.75
C VAL A 443 17.76 3.72 21.30
N SER A 444 18.42 2.97 20.42
CA SER A 444 18.12 2.94 18.99
C SER A 444 18.03 1.52 18.45
N LEU A 445 16.92 1.21 17.79
CA LEU A 445 16.68 -0.08 17.13
C LEU A 445 16.65 0.13 15.62
N TYR A 446 17.48 -0.63 14.91
CA TYR A 446 17.51 -0.68 13.45
C TYR A 446 17.00 -2.01 12.96
N ARG A 447 16.18 -2.02 11.92
CA ARG A 447 15.59 -3.23 11.33
C ARG A 447 15.55 -3.10 9.81
N LEU A 448 16.17 -4.04 9.09
CA LEU A 448 16.04 -4.11 7.63
C LEU A 448 14.66 -4.68 7.26
N ILE A 449 14.02 -4.30 6.16
CA ILE A 449 12.70 -4.85 5.79
C ILE A 449 12.69 -5.22 4.31
N GLY A 450 12.32 -6.46 4.04
CA GLY A 450 12.15 -7.02 2.69
C GLY A 450 13.44 -7.13 1.87
N THR A 451 13.32 -7.74 0.69
CA THR A 451 14.37 -7.80 -0.34
C THR A 451 13.70 -7.96 -1.71
N LYS A 452 14.47 -8.04 -2.80
CA LYS A 452 13.91 -8.47 -4.10
C LYS A 452 13.31 -9.89 -4.07
N LYS A 453 13.59 -10.69 -3.04
CA LYS A 453 13.16 -12.09 -2.90
C LYS A 453 12.19 -12.33 -1.73
N SER A 454 11.92 -11.34 -0.88
CA SER A 454 11.07 -11.45 0.30
C SER A 454 10.17 -10.21 0.45
N GLY A 455 9.00 -10.39 1.05
CA GLY A 455 7.98 -9.36 1.21
C GLY A 455 8.36 -8.28 2.21
N ALA A 456 7.54 -7.24 2.30
CA ALA A 456 7.78 -6.09 3.17
C ALA A 456 7.19 -6.24 4.59
N ARG A 457 7.03 -7.48 5.06
CA ARG A 457 6.40 -7.78 6.34
C ARG A 457 7.26 -7.32 7.51
N VAL A 458 6.66 -6.59 8.45
CA VAL A 458 7.31 -6.13 9.69
C VAL A 458 7.39 -7.28 10.70
N GLY A 459 6.27 -7.97 10.93
CA GLY A 459 6.14 -8.99 11.98
C GLY A 459 6.07 -8.37 13.37
N GLU A 460 6.21 -9.17 14.43
CA GLU A 460 6.36 -8.68 15.79
C GLU A 460 7.77 -8.10 16.00
N LEU A 461 7.91 -6.78 15.79
CA LEU A 461 9.14 -6.05 16.10
C LEU A 461 9.01 -5.41 17.48
N VAL A 462 9.60 -6.04 18.50
CA VAL A 462 9.47 -5.57 19.89
C VAL A 462 10.81 -5.51 20.63
N VAL A 463 10.93 -4.56 21.54
CA VAL A 463 11.99 -4.50 22.55
C VAL A 463 11.36 -4.67 23.92
N GLY A 464 11.78 -5.70 24.65
CA GLY A 464 11.45 -5.92 26.05
C GLY A 464 12.63 -5.54 26.94
N TYR A 465 12.37 -5.07 28.15
CA TYR A 465 13.41 -4.78 29.12
C TYR A 465 12.93 -4.95 30.57
N GLY A 466 13.86 -5.13 31.51
CA GLY A 466 13.58 -5.17 32.94
C GLY A 466 14.87 -5.28 33.76
N ARG A 467 14.84 -4.94 35.04
CA ARG A 467 15.98 -5.20 35.93
C ARG A 467 16.19 -6.71 36.06
N VAL A 468 17.44 -7.14 36.17
CA VAL A 468 17.75 -8.57 36.34
C VAL A 468 17.03 -9.11 37.58
N GLY A 469 16.17 -10.11 37.36
CA GLY A 469 15.35 -10.74 38.41
C GLY A 469 13.92 -10.18 38.54
N GLU A 470 13.56 -9.14 37.80
CA GLU A 470 12.21 -8.59 37.70
C GLU A 470 11.53 -9.02 36.37
N PRO A 471 10.18 -9.03 36.29
CA PRO A 471 9.47 -9.29 35.03
C PRO A 471 9.80 -8.24 33.96
N LEU A 472 9.83 -8.69 32.70
CA LEU A 472 10.05 -7.79 31.56
C LEU A 472 8.80 -6.94 31.26
N SER A 473 9.05 -5.76 30.72
CA SER A 473 8.04 -4.84 30.17
C SER A 473 8.39 -4.47 28.74
N PHE A 474 7.38 -4.11 27.93
CA PHE A 474 7.61 -3.48 26.63
C PHE A 474 8.32 -2.14 26.85
N PHE A 475 9.40 -1.91 26.10
CA PHE A 475 10.24 -0.73 26.26
C PHE A 475 9.61 0.51 25.62
N GLY A 476 9.47 1.59 26.39
CA GLY A 476 9.17 2.92 25.89
C GLY A 476 9.54 4.02 26.90
N PRO A 477 9.53 5.30 26.50
CA PRO A 477 9.97 6.39 27.37
C PRO A 477 9.00 6.72 28.52
N GLN A 478 7.69 6.52 28.32
CA GLN A 478 6.64 7.01 29.25
C GLN A 478 5.89 5.92 30.00
N ARG A 479 5.76 4.72 29.43
CA ARG A 479 5.03 3.61 30.03
C ARG A 479 5.73 2.29 29.75
N ASP A 480 5.55 1.36 30.69
CA ASP A 480 6.17 0.03 30.68
C ASP A 480 5.10 -1.06 30.86
N PRO A 481 4.27 -1.33 29.83
CA PRO A 481 3.28 -2.41 29.88
C PRO A 481 3.98 -3.76 30.06
N ALA A 482 3.36 -4.69 30.78
CA ALA A 482 3.93 -6.01 31.01
C ALA A 482 4.20 -6.75 29.69
N PHE A 483 5.33 -7.46 29.58
CA PHE A 483 5.75 -8.15 28.36
C PHE A 483 5.00 -9.49 28.19
N THR A 484 3.69 -9.41 27.93
CA THR A 484 2.73 -10.52 27.92
C THR A 484 1.89 -10.52 26.65
N ASP A 485 1.32 -11.68 26.27
CA ASP A 485 0.41 -11.78 25.11
C ASP A 485 -0.82 -10.88 25.25
N GLU A 486 -1.41 -10.83 26.45
CA GLU A 486 -2.55 -9.97 26.76
C GLU A 486 -2.24 -8.49 26.52
N SER A 487 -1.07 -8.03 26.97
CA SER A 487 -0.64 -6.65 26.75
C SER A 487 -0.36 -6.38 25.28
N TRP A 488 0.27 -7.33 24.57
CA TRP A 488 0.52 -7.21 23.13
C TRP A 488 -0.75 -7.02 22.32
N LEU A 489 -1.80 -7.79 22.61
CA LEU A 489 -3.07 -7.68 21.88
C LEU A 489 -3.74 -6.32 22.10
N ARG A 490 -3.68 -5.79 23.32
CA ARG A 490 -4.12 -4.42 23.61
C ARG A 490 -3.31 -3.39 22.82
N LEU A 491 -2.00 -3.58 22.74
CA LEU A 491 -1.12 -2.70 21.94
C LEU A 491 -1.39 -2.81 20.44
N LEU A 492 -1.76 -3.97 19.90
CA LEU A 492 -2.18 -4.13 18.51
C LEU A 492 -3.47 -3.35 18.22
N ASP A 493 -4.44 -3.40 19.14
CA ASP A 493 -5.67 -2.61 19.00
C ASP A 493 -5.39 -1.11 19.02
N GLU A 494 -4.54 -0.64 19.94
CA GLU A 494 -4.08 0.76 20.00
C GLU A 494 -3.31 1.16 18.72
N GLU A 495 -2.42 0.30 18.23
CA GLU A 495 -1.65 0.56 17.00
C GLU A 495 -2.57 0.66 15.79
N HIS A 496 -3.54 -0.23 15.64
CA HIS A 496 -4.44 -0.23 14.49
C HIS A 496 -5.30 1.03 14.43
N GLU A 497 -5.85 1.47 15.57
CA GLU A 497 -6.60 2.73 15.66
C GLU A 497 -5.72 3.92 15.26
N ARG A 498 -4.51 4.00 15.84
CA ARG A 498 -3.53 5.04 15.50
C ARG A 498 -3.15 5.02 14.01
N LEU A 499 -2.90 3.84 13.44
CA LEU A 499 -2.55 3.71 12.02
C LEU A 499 -3.71 4.11 11.12
N ARG A 500 -4.97 3.80 11.48
CA ARG A 500 -6.14 4.25 10.74
C ARG A 500 -6.20 5.78 10.67
N GLU A 501 -6.00 6.45 11.79
CA GLU A 501 -5.97 7.91 11.87
C GLU A 501 -4.82 8.52 11.06
N ILE A 502 -3.59 8.02 11.24
CA ILE A 502 -2.41 8.48 10.50
C ILE A 502 -2.62 8.29 8.99
N ASN A 503 -3.11 7.13 8.57
CA ASN A 503 -3.38 6.83 7.16
C ASN A 503 -4.45 7.75 6.59
N GLN A 504 -5.53 8.01 7.33
CA GLN A 504 -6.58 8.94 6.92
C GLN A 504 -6.03 10.36 6.77
N VAL A 505 -5.28 10.87 7.75
CA VAL A 505 -4.67 12.21 7.67
C VAL A 505 -3.75 12.32 6.45
N ARG A 506 -2.87 11.35 6.23
CA ARG A 506 -1.94 11.33 5.08
C ARG A 506 -2.67 11.27 3.74
N ARG A 507 -3.71 10.45 3.65
CA ARG A 507 -4.53 10.27 2.44
C ARG A 507 -5.34 11.52 2.09
N LEU A 508 -5.85 12.22 3.11
CA LEU A 508 -6.61 13.46 2.96
C LEU A 508 -5.69 14.69 2.77
N ALA A 509 -4.42 14.60 3.13
CA ALA A 509 -3.39 15.61 2.88
C ALA A 509 -2.95 15.66 1.40
N GLN A 510 -3.93 15.82 0.50
CA GLN A 510 -3.71 15.92 -0.94
C GLN A 510 -3.05 17.25 -1.31
N ASP A 511 -2.38 17.30 -2.46
CA ASP A 511 -1.83 18.55 -2.98
C ASP A 511 -2.96 19.54 -3.35
N GLU A 512 -2.65 20.84 -3.25
CA GLU A 512 -3.60 21.92 -3.57
C GLU A 512 -4.21 21.79 -4.97
N GLN A 513 -3.39 21.41 -5.96
CA GLN A 513 -3.83 21.19 -7.34
C GLN A 513 -4.88 20.08 -7.47
N GLU A 514 -4.83 19.04 -6.62
CA GLU A 514 -5.82 17.95 -6.64
C GLU A 514 -7.18 18.45 -6.13
N ARG A 515 -7.19 19.23 -5.05
CA ARG A 515 -8.41 19.85 -4.51
C ARG A 515 -9.03 20.83 -5.48
N GLU A 516 -8.22 21.68 -6.12
CA GLU A 516 -8.69 22.62 -7.14
C GLU A 516 -9.31 21.91 -8.34
N TYR A 517 -8.67 20.83 -8.82
CA TYR A 517 -9.20 20.02 -9.92
C TYR A 517 -10.59 19.45 -9.62
N TRP A 518 -10.78 18.81 -8.47
CA TRP A 518 -12.08 18.24 -8.11
C TRP A 518 -13.13 19.32 -7.83
N SER A 519 -12.74 20.43 -7.20
CA SER A 519 -13.64 21.58 -7.00
C SER A 519 -14.15 22.13 -8.33
N PHE A 520 -13.25 22.31 -9.31
CA PHE A 520 -13.60 22.70 -10.67
C PHE A 520 -14.56 21.70 -11.33
N ARG A 521 -14.25 20.39 -11.25
CA ARG A 521 -15.11 19.34 -11.83
C ARG A 521 -16.50 19.32 -11.22
N HIS A 522 -16.64 19.49 -9.91
CA HIS A 522 -17.93 19.52 -9.24
C HIS A 522 -18.73 20.80 -9.54
N GLU A 523 -18.06 21.95 -9.67
CA GLU A 523 -18.71 23.17 -10.17
C GLU A 523 -19.23 23.02 -11.59
N LEU A 524 -18.43 22.42 -12.47
CA LEU A 524 -18.83 22.11 -13.84
C LEU A 524 -20.01 21.12 -13.83
N ALA A 525 -19.96 20.09 -12.98
CA ALA A 525 -21.04 19.13 -12.87
C ALA A 525 -22.38 19.79 -12.46
N ARG A 526 -22.36 20.69 -11.47
CA ARG A 526 -23.54 21.49 -11.08
C ARG A 526 -24.10 22.32 -12.24
N LYS A 527 -23.23 22.91 -13.07
CA LYS A 527 -23.65 23.70 -14.25
C LYS A 527 -24.24 22.84 -15.36
N LEU A 528 -23.74 21.62 -15.54
CA LEU A 528 -24.18 20.68 -16.57
C LEU A 528 -25.34 19.78 -16.14
N ALA A 529 -25.69 19.76 -14.85
CA ALA A 529 -26.75 18.93 -14.30
C ALA A 529 -28.09 19.10 -15.05
N PRO A 530 -28.86 18.01 -15.26
CA PRO A 530 -30.16 18.07 -15.95
C PRO A 530 -31.14 19.04 -15.26
N PRO A 531 -32.16 19.60 -15.94
CA PRO A 531 -33.12 20.52 -15.31
C PRO A 531 -33.75 19.96 -14.02
N ALA A 532 -34.16 20.86 -13.11
CA ALA A 532 -34.81 20.45 -11.87
C ALA A 532 -36.18 19.81 -12.15
N VAL A 533 -36.44 18.68 -11.47
CA VAL A 533 -37.73 17.98 -11.52
C VAL A 533 -38.71 18.66 -10.56
N ALA A 534 -39.96 18.87 -11.00
CA ALA A 534 -41.00 19.46 -10.15
C ALA A 534 -41.48 18.43 -9.13
N VAL A 535 -41.34 18.73 -7.83
CA VAL A 535 -41.87 17.89 -6.75
C VAL A 535 -43.41 18.02 -6.70
N PRO A 536 -44.17 16.91 -6.66
CA PRO A 536 -45.63 16.94 -6.59
C PRO A 536 -46.14 17.72 -5.36
N GLY A 537 -47.06 18.67 -5.58
CA GLY A 537 -47.56 19.57 -4.51
C GLY A 537 -48.77 19.08 -3.73
N GLY A 538 -49.29 17.87 -4.02
CA GLY A 538 -50.61 17.40 -3.57
C GLY A 538 -50.64 16.31 -2.49
N ALA A 539 -49.50 15.69 -2.16
CA ALA A 539 -49.45 14.56 -1.23
C ALA A 539 -48.81 14.94 0.12
N ASN A 540 -49.47 14.58 1.23
CA ASN A 540 -48.89 14.71 2.58
C ASN A 540 -47.63 13.83 2.67
N GLY A 541 -46.47 14.42 2.90
CA GLY A 541 -45.18 13.70 3.03
C GLY A 541 -44.19 14.49 3.89
N ALA A 542 -43.25 13.80 4.53
CA ALA A 542 -42.25 14.44 5.39
C ALA A 542 -41.12 15.09 4.57
N ASN A 543 -40.84 14.56 3.37
CA ASN A 543 -39.86 15.12 2.43
C ASN A 543 -40.25 14.91 0.95
N ALA A 544 -39.38 15.32 0.02
CA ALA A 544 -39.63 15.23 -1.42
C ALA A 544 -39.81 13.78 -1.94
N VAL A 545 -39.11 12.79 -1.35
CA VAL A 545 -39.25 11.38 -1.73
C VAL A 545 -40.68 10.91 -1.48
N ASP A 546 -41.24 11.23 -0.31
CA ASP A 546 -42.62 10.89 0.02
C ASP A 546 -43.63 11.54 -0.93
N ALA A 547 -43.36 12.76 -1.41
CA ALA A 547 -44.25 13.43 -2.34
C ALA A 547 -44.38 12.65 -3.66
N PHE A 548 -43.29 12.13 -4.22
CA PHE A 548 -43.33 11.30 -5.42
C PHE A 548 -44.00 9.94 -5.18
N ILE A 549 -43.63 9.26 -4.10
CA ILE A 549 -44.20 7.93 -3.77
C ILE A 549 -45.70 8.03 -3.50
N ASN A 550 -46.13 8.99 -2.68
CA ASN A 550 -47.53 9.11 -2.29
C ASN A 550 -48.42 9.60 -3.43
N ASP A 551 -47.90 10.43 -4.34
CA ASP A 551 -48.62 10.83 -5.56
C ASP A 551 -48.89 9.60 -6.46
N ARG A 552 -47.88 8.75 -6.66
CA ARG A 552 -48.02 7.50 -7.43
C ARG A 552 -48.97 6.51 -6.76
N LEU A 553 -48.83 6.30 -5.44
CA LEU A 553 -49.73 5.44 -4.66
C LEU A 553 -51.19 5.92 -4.74
N ALA A 554 -51.42 7.22 -4.64
CA ALA A 554 -52.76 7.81 -4.76
C ALA A 554 -53.33 7.63 -6.18
N ALA A 555 -52.51 7.78 -7.23
CA ALA A 555 -52.93 7.56 -8.61
C ALA A 555 -53.34 6.10 -8.88
N GLU A 556 -52.62 5.14 -8.28
CA GLU A 556 -52.85 3.70 -8.43
C GLU A 556 -53.81 3.11 -7.38
N ASN A 557 -54.35 3.93 -6.47
CA ASN A 557 -55.26 3.52 -5.38
C ASN A 557 -54.66 2.44 -4.46
N VAL A 558 -53.37 2.53 -4.16
CA VAL A 558 -52.67 1.64 -3.22
C VAL A 558 -52.38 2.39 -1.92
N GLU A 559 -52.78 1.80 -0.80
CA GLU A 559 -52.54 2.41 0.52
C GLU A 559 -51.10 2.14 0.99
N PRO A 560 -50.42 3.14 1.60
CA PRO A 560 -49.12 2.93 2.20
C PRO A 560 -49.21 2.02 3.43
N THR A 561 -48.16 1.23 3.69
CA THR A 561 -48.08 0.42 4.91
C THR A 561 -47.83 1.30 6.15
N PRO A 562 -48.16 0.85 7.38
CA PRO A 562 -47.92 1.62 8.60
C PRO A 562 -46.44 1.93 8.85
N LEU A 563 -46.14 2.95 9.67
CA LEU A 563 -44.78 3.20 10.13
C LEU A 563 -44.30 2.10 11.10
N VAL A 564 -43.01 1.78 11.07
CA VAL A 564 -42.39 0.93 12.10
C VAL A 564 -42.22 1.68 13.42
N ASP A 565 -42.17 0.93 14.51
CA ASP A 565 -41.79 1.47 15.83
C ASP A 565 -40.30 1.89 15.87
N ASP A 566 -39.93 2.55 16.96
CA ASP A 566 -38.60 3.14 17.15
C ASP A 566 -37.47 2.11 17.24
N PHE A 567 -37.72 0.94 17.84
CA PHE A 567 -36.74 -0.14 17.94
C PHE A 567 -36.48 -0.77 16.57
N SER A 568 -37.55 -1.08 15.85
CA SER A 568 -37.50 -1.56 14.46
C SER A 568 -36.80 -0.56 13.53
N PHE A 569 -37.09 0.74 13.66
CA PHE A 569 -36.41 1.80 12.91
C PHE A 569 -34.90 1.81 13.20
N LEU A 570 -34.50 1.84 14.48
CA LEU A 570 -33.08 1.89 14.85
C LEU A 570 -32.32 0.66 14.36
N ARG A 571 -32.91 -0.54 14.49
CA ARG A 571 -32.32 -1.78 13.98
C ARG A 571 -32.12 -1.72 12.47
N ARG A 572 -33.15 -1.33 11.72
CA ARG A 572 -33.08 -1.17 10.27
C ARG A 572 -31.99 -0.18 9.86
N LEU A 573 -31.98 1.00 10.50
CA LEU A 573 -31.00 2.05 10.25
C LEU A 573 -29.58 1.56 10.49
N ALA A 574 -29.30 0.92 11.62
CA ALA A 574 -27.97 0.41 11.97
C ALA A 574 -27.49 -0.63 10.96
N LEU A 575 -28.36 -1.58 10.58
CA LEU A 575 -28.04 -2.61 9.60
C LEU A 575 -27.78 -2.03 8.20
N ASP A 576 -28.57 -1.03 7.77
CA ASP A 576 -28.45 -0.41 6.44
C ASP A 576 -27.28 0.58 6.32
N THR A 577 -26.84 1.16 7.44
CA THR A 577 -25.76 2.16 7.46
C THR A 577 -24.43 1.53 7.79
N ILE A 578 -24.34 0.78 8.89
CA ILE A 578 -23.08 0.28 9.45
C ILE A 578 -22.98 -1.25 9.40
N GLY A 579 -24.00 -1.95 8.88
CA GLY A 579 -23.95 -3.39 8.65
C GLY A 579 -24.05 -4.25 9.90
N VAL A 580 -24.32 -3.67 11.07
CA VAL A 580 -24.32 -4.38 12.35
C VAL A 580 -25.45 -3.86 13.22
N ILE A 581 -26.06 -4.73 14.02
CA ILE A 581 -27.06 -4.36 15.03
C ILE A 581 -26.51 -3.31 16.03
N PRO A 582 -27.34 -2.41 16.57
CA PRO A 582 -26.85 -1.37 17.47
C PRO A 582 -26.37 -1.94 18.81
N THR A 583 -25.41 -1.26 19.43
CA THR A 583 -25.00 -1.54 20.82
C THR A 583 -26.06 -1.08 21.81
N GLN A 584 -25.95 -1.56 23.05
CA GLN A 584 -26.77 -1.06 24.15
C GLN A 584 -26.63 0.47 24.30
N ASP A 585 -25.41 1.00 24.27
CA ASP A 585 -25.17 2.45 24.35
C ASP A 585 -25.85 3.24 23.22
N GLN A 586 -25.89 2.68 22.00
CA GLN A 586 -26.58 3.29 20.86
C GLN A 586 -28.10 3.27 21.03
N ILE A 587 -28.66 2.19 21.59
CA ILE A 587 -30.08 2.09 21.93
C ILE A 587 -30.44 3.12 23.01
N ASP A 588 -29.65 3.18 24.09
CA ASP A 588 -29.88 4.08 25.21
C ASP A 588 -29.77 5.54 24.76
N GLN A 589 -28.76 5.88 23.94
CA GLN A 589 -28.61 7.20 23.35
C GLN A 589 -29.81 7.57 22.48
N PHE A 590 -30.26 6.65 21.63
CA PHE A 590 -31.42 6.87 20.76
C PHE A 590 -32.71 7.13 21.56
N LEU A 591 -32.97 6.35 22.61
CA LEU A 591 -34.15 6.53 23.45
C LEU A 591 -34.07 7.80 24.31
N ALA A 592 -32.87 8.28 24.64
CA ALA A 592 -32.65 9.53 25.34
C ALA A 592 -32.92 10.78 24.47
N ASP A 593 -32.84 10.66 23.13
CA ASP A 593 -33.14 11.77 22.22
C ASP A 593 -34.63 12.17 22.27
N PRO A 594 -34.96 13.47 22.07
CA PRO A 594 -36.34 13.96 21.99
C PRO A 594 -37.12 13.25 20.88
N ALA A 595 -38.32 12.75 21.18
CA ALA A 595 -39.12 11.93 20.27
C ALA A 595 -39.36 12.59 18.90
N GLU A 596 -39.48 13.92 18.84
CA GLU A 596 -39.72 14.67 17.61
C GLU A 596 -38.53 14.67 16.64
N THR A 597 -37.30 14.56 17.15
CA THR A 597 -36.05 14.64 16.35
C THR A 597 -35.20 13.38 16.45
N ARG A 598 -35.61 12.41 17.26
CA ARG A 598 -34.87 11.19 17.60
C ARG A 598 -34.37 10.44 16.36
N ARG A 599 -35.24 10.23 15.38
CA ARG A 599 -34.90 9.50 14.15
C ARG A 599 -33.91 10.26 13.27
N GLU A 600 -34.11 11.58 13.11
CA GLU A 600 -33.21 12.46 12.35
C GLU A 600 -31.80 12.49 12.96
N GLN A 601 -31.70 12.66 14.28
CA GLN A 601 -30.41 12.66 14.98
C GLN A 601 -29.71 11.30 14.89
N ALA A 602 -30.46 10.19 14.94
CA ALA A 602 -29.90 8.86 14.72
C ALA A 602 -29.33 8.74 13.30
N ILE A 603 -30.07 9.16 12.28
CA ILE A 603 -29.62 9.12 10.88
C ILE A 603 -28.30 9.88 10.72
N GLU A 604 -28.21 11.09 11.28
CA GLU A 604 -26.97 11.88 11.25
C GLU A 604 -25.79 11.13 11.89
N ARG A 605 -25.98 10.59 13.10
CA ARG A 605 -24.93 9.82 13.80
C ARG A 605 -24.48 8.58 13.02
N PHE A 606 -25.42 7.79 12.51
CA PHE A 606 -25.11 6.54 11.81
C PHE A 606 -24.48 6.78 10.43
N LEU A 607 -24.84 7.86 9.72
CA LEU A 607 -24.18 8.25 8.47
C LEU A 607 -22.73 8.70 8.69
N GLN A 608 -22.40 9.27 9.85
CA GLN A 608 -21.01 9.65 10.20
C GLN A 608 -20.19 8.53 10.80
N HIS A 609 -20.81 7.39 11.13
CA HIS A 609 -20.12 6.27 11.75
C HIS A 609 -19.15 5.59 10.76
N PRO A 610 -17.91 5.25 11.17
CA PRO A 610 -16.91 4.65 10.27
C PRO A 610 -17.33 3.29 9.70
N GLY A 611 -18.23 2.59 10.39
CA GLY A 611 -18.86 1.35 9.90
C GLY A 611 -19.64 1.50 8.59
N TRP A 612 -19.93 2.72 8.14
CA TRP A 612 -20.38 2.98 6.76
C TRP A 612 -19.44 2.36 5.73
N ALA A 613 -18.12 2.48 5.95
CA ALA A 613 -17.12 1.91 5.06
C ALA A 613 -17.14 0.37 5.09
N ASP A 614 -17.26 -0.23 6.28
CA ASP A 614 -17.37 -1.68 6.44
C ASP A 614 -18.54 -2.24 5.63
N HIS A 615 -19.72 -1.63 5.78
CA HIS A 615 -20.94 -2.11 5.14
C HIS A 615 -20.94 -1.95 3.61
N TRP A 616 -20.38 -0.85 3.11
CA TRP A 616 -20.31 -0.60 1.67
C TRP A 616 -19.22 -1.40 0.95
N THR A 617 -18.14 -1.75 1.63
CA THR A 617 -17.02 -2.46 1.01
C THR A 617 -17.45 -3.83 0.51
N ALA A 618 -18.16 -4.62 1.33
CA ALA A 618 -18.66 -5.94 0.94
C ALA A 618 -19.51 -5.93 -0.33
N TYR A 619 -20.39 -4.93 -0.46
CA TYR A 619 -21.23 -4.77 -1.65
C TYR A 619 -20.38 -4.47 -2.90
N TRP A 620 -19.46 -3.52 -2.81
CA TRP A 620 -18.63 -3.15 -3.96
C TRP A 620 -17.56 -4.18 -4.31
N GLN A 621 -17.15 -5.06 -3.37
CA GLN A 621 -16.35 -6.24 -3.69
C GLN A 621 -17.09 -7.17 -4.68
N ASP A 622 -18.40 -7.35 -4.55
CA ASP A 622 -19.16 -8.15 -5.50
C ASP A 622 -19.44 -7.43 -6.82
N VAL A 623 -19.84 -6.16 -6.76
CA VAL A 623 -20.13 -5.36 -7.97
C VAL A 623 -18.89 -5.16 -8.83
N LEU A 624 -17.70 -5.04 -8.21
CA LEU A 624 -16.42 -4.89 -8.93
C LEU A 624 -15.70 -6.21 -9.17
N ALA A 625 -16.30 -7.34 -8.81
CA ALA A 625 -15.70 -8.67 -8.91
C ALA A 625 -14.29 -8.74 -8.30
N GLU A 626 -14.13 -8.21 -7.09
CA GLU A 626 -12.93 -8.38 -6.29
C GLU A 626 -12.76 -9.86 -5.96
N ASN A 627 -11.74 -10.52 -6.49
CA ASN A 627 -11.58 -11.94 -6.31
C ASN A 627 -10.65 -12.21 -5.12
N PRO A 628 -11.17 -12.82 -4.03
CA PRO A 628 -10.56 -12.73 -2.72
C PRO A 628 -9.62 -13.90 -2.43
N GLY A 629 -8.78 -14.33 -3.38
CA GLY A 629 -7.86 -15.44 -3.16
C GLY A 629 -6.56 -15.04 -2.43
N LEU A 630 -6.03 -15.94 -1.59
CA LEU A 630 -4.77 -15.75 -0.85
C LEU A 630 -3.52 -16.22 -1.61
N THR A 631 -3.74 -16.97 -2.69
CA THR A 631 -2.68 -17.54 -3.51
C THR A 631 -2.09 -16.47 -4.44
N LYS A 632 -1.36 -16.90 -5.47
CA LYS A 632 -0.60 -16.00 -6.35
C LYS A 632 -1.47 -14.85 -6.88
N PRO A 633 -1.07 -13.57 -6.71
CA PRO A 633 -1.76 -12.43 -7.32
C PRO A 633 -2.01 -12.63 -8.82
N LYS A 634 -1.04 -13.27 -9.48
CA LYS A 634 -1.08 -13.71 -10.87
C LYS A 634 -2.02 -14.89 -11.17
N LEU A 635 -2.99 -15.18 -10.31
CA LEU A 635 -4.14 -16.06 -10.60
C LEU A 635 -5.48 -15.31 -10.43
N ASN A 636 -5.48 -14.02 -10.78
CA ASN A 636 -6.62 -13.11 -10.72
C ASN A 636 -7.07 -12.89 -9.28
N ASN A 637 -6.14 -12.86 -8.32
CA ASN A 637 -6.44 -12.52 -6.94
C ASN A 637 -6.28 -11.02 -6.75
N THR A 638 -7.40 -10.32 -6.81
CA THR A 638 -7.46 -8.85 -6.76
C THR A 638 -7.70 -8.34 -5.34
N GLY A 639 -7.96 -9.24 -4.37
CA GLY A 639 -7.76 -9.12 -2.93
C GLY A 639 -7.47 -7.71 -2.40
N PRO A 640 -6.22 -7.23 -2.53
CA PRO A 640 -5.78 -6.01 -1.89
C PRO A 640 -6.55 -4.74 -2.29
N PHE A 641 -7.07 -4.60 -3.52
CA PHE A 641 -7.71 -3.33 -3.93
C PHE A 641 -8.99 -3.02 -3.13
N ARG A 642 -9.51 -3.98 -2.34
CA ARG A 642 -10.57 -3.73 -1.36
C ARG A 642 -10.24 -2.58 -0.39
N TRP A 643 -8.95 -2.36 -0.10
CA TRP A 643 -8.53 -1.26 0.78
C TRP A 643 -8.79 0.11 0.14
N PHE A 644 -8.63 0.26 -1.18
CA PHE A 644 -9.07 1.45 -1.91
C PHE A 644 -10.60 1.65 -1.81
N ILE A 645 -11.39 0.56 -1.89
CA ILE A 645 -12.84 0.63 -1.71
C ILE A 645 -13.16 1.15 -0.30
N TYR A 646 -12.63 0.48 0.73
CA TYR A 646 -12.84 0.81 2.13
C TYR A 646 -12.46 2.26 2.45
N GLU A 647 -11.24 2.68 2.10
CA GLU A 647 -10.76 4.04 2.35
C GLU A 647 -11.59 5.10 1.63
N SER A 648 -12.12 4.80 0.44
CA SER A 648 -12.98 5.72 -0.30
C SER A 648 -14.32 5.96 0.42
N PHE A 649 -14.91 4.94 1.03
CA PHE A 649 -16.13 5.11 1.83
C PHE A 649 -15.86 5.71 3.21
N LEU A 650 -14.72 5.39 3.81
CA LEU A 650 -14.30 5.95 5.10
C LEU A 650 -14.17 7.47 5.02
N ASP A 651 -13.63 7.97 3.92
CA ASP A 651 -13.43 9.41 3.68
C ASP A 651 -14.64 10.13 3.09
N ASN A 652 -15.74 9.42 2.85
CA ASN A 652 -16.88 9.92 2.08
C ASN A 652 -16.46 10.52 0.71
N LYS A 653 -15.58 9.81 -0.01
CA LYS A 653 -15.07 10.24 -1.31
C LYS A 653 -16.22 10.46 -2.30
N PRO A 654 -16.29 11.62 -2.99
CA PRO A 654 -17.21 11.84 -4.10
C PRO A 654 -17.25 10.67 -5.07
N PHE A 655 -18.43 10.19 -5.42
CA PHE A 655 -18.53 8.92 -6.14
C PHE A 655 -18.00 9.00 -7.58
N ASP A 656 -18.09 10.16 -8.22
CA ASP A 656 -17.45 10.42 -9.52
C ASP A 656 -15.93 10.30 -9.47
N ARG A 657 -15.34 10.74 -8.35
CA ARG A 657 -13.92 10.59 -8.07
C ARG A 657 -13.53 9.15 -7.80
N PHE A 658 -14.30 8.42 -6.98
CA PHE A 658 -14.09 6.99 -6.75
C PHE A 658 -14.00 6.22 -8.07
N VAL A 659 -14.96 6.44 -8.98
CA VAL A 659 -15.00 5.77 -10.29
C VAL A 659 -13.85 6.22 -11.19
N SER A 660 -13.52 7.52 -11.21
CA SER A 660 -12.40 8.02 -12.01
C SER A 660 -11.05 7.44 -11.57
N GLU A 661 -10.81 7.35 -10.27
CA GLU A 661 -9.60 6.74 -9.71
C GLU A 661 -9.57 5.23 -9.96
N LEU A 662 -10.69 4.52 -9.84
CA LEU A 662 -10.81 3.11 -10.18
C LEU A 662 -10.43 2.85 -11.65
N ILE A 663 -10.97 3.65 -12.58
CA ILE A 663 -10.70 3.52 -14.03
C ILE A 663 -9.27 3.88 -14.38
N SER A 664 -8.64 4.81 -13.65
CA SER A 664 -7.22 5.15 -13.85
C SER A 664 -6.31 3.94 -13.66
N MET A 665 -6.68 3.04 -12.73
CA MET A 665 -5.90 1.89 -12.27
C MET A 665 -4.45 2.30 -11.95
N GLU A 666 -4.28 3.44 -11.27
CA GLU A 666 -3.00 3.94 -10.78
C GLU A 666 -2.77 3.54 -9.32
N GLY A 667 -1.57 3.79 -8.80
CA GLY A 667 -1.20 3.41 -7.44
C GLY A 667 -0.67 1.97 -7.33
N SER A 668 -0.75 1.43 -6.12
CA SER A 668 -0.25 0.12 -5.74
C SER A 668 -1.06 -1.01 -6.33
N THR A 669 -0.37 -2.05 -6.79
CA THR A 669 -1.01 -3.29 -7.26
C THR A 669 -1.23 -4.29 -6.11
N TYR A 670 -0.36 -4.30 -5.10
CA TYR A 670 -0.30 -5.35 -4.07
C TYR A 670 -0.66 -4.87 -2.66
N ALA A 671 -0.48 -3.59 -2.36
CA ALA A 671 -0.75 -2.98 -1.06
C ALA A 671 -2.14 -2.33 -0.96
N GLY A 672 -2.91 -2.31 -2.06
CA GLY A 672 -4.34 -1.98 -2.05
C GLY A 672 -4.79 -0.74 -2.83
N GLY A 673 -3.99 -0.27 -3.79
CA GLY A 673 -4.39 0.83 -4.69
C GLY A 673 -5.28 0.40 -5.87
N PRO A 674 -5.84 1.35 -6.63
CA PRO A 674 -6.67 1.08 -7.81
C PRO A 674 -6.01 0.23 -8.90
N ALA A 675 -4.68 0.24 -9.01
CA ALA A 675 -3.95 -0.62 -9.95
C ALA A 675 -4.25 -2.12 -9.75
N GLY A 676 -4.60 -2.53 -8.52
CA GLY A 676 -5.06 -3.89 -8.23
C GLY A 676 -6.35 -4.28 -8.99
N PHE A 677 -7.23 -3.33 -9.32
CA PHE A 677 -8.40 -3.59 -10.16
C PHE A 677 -7.99 -4.01 -11.58
N GLY A 678 -6.87 -3.49 -12.09
CA GLY A 678 -6.31 -3.84 -13.40
C GLY A 678 -5.68 -5.23 -13.46
N MET A 679 -5.46 -5.91 -12.33
CA MET A 679 -4.96 -7.27 -12.31
C MET A 679 -6.02 -8.24 -12.83
N ALA A 680 -5.60 -9.08 -13.78
CA ALA A 680 -6.28 -10.29 -14.18
C ALA A 680 -5.27 -11.19 -14.87
N SER A 681 -5.26 -12.45 -14.48
CA SER A 681 -4.27 -13.42 -14.92
C SER A 681 -4.94 -14.76 -14.97
N GLU A 682 -4.68 -15.49 -16.06
CA GLU A 682 -5.57 -16.50 -16.67
C GLU A 682 -6.73 -15.91 -17.49
N ASN A 683 -6.76 -14.59 -17.67
CA ASN A 683 -7.59 -13.94 -18.68
C ASN A 683 -6.69 -13.48 -19.85
N ASP A 684 -7.00 -13.92 -21.06
CA ASP A 684 -6.32 -13.55 -22.31
C ASP A 684 -6.58 -12.09 -22.74
N VAL A 685 -7.67 -11.49 -22.25
CA VAL A 685 -8.06 -10.08 -22.44
C VAL A 685 -8.59 -9.47 -21.13
N PRO A 686 -7.71 -9.14 -20.17
CA PRO A 686 -8.12 -8.67 -18.85
C PRO A 686 -8.99 -7.41 -18.92
N MET A 687 -8.68 -6.47 -19.83
CA MET A 687 -9.44 -5.23 -19.99
C MET A 687 -10.85 -5.45 -20.52
N ALA A 688 -11.14 -6.53 -21.24
CA ALA A 688 -12.51 -6.86 -21.65
C ALA A 688 -13.36 -7.33 -20.44
N ALA A 689 -12.77 -8.08 -19.51
CA ALA A 689 -13.46 -8.40 -18.26
C ALA A 689 -13.73 -7.14 -17.42
N LYS A 690 -12.76 -6.22 -17.35
CA LYS A 690 -12.94 -4.93 -16.65
C LYS A 690 -13.96 -4.03 -17.36
N ALA A 691 -14.02 -4.04 -18.68
CA ALA A 691 -15.05 -3.33 -19.44
C ALA A 691 -16.45 -3.85 -19.09
N HIS A 692 -16.64 -5.18 -19.07
CA HIS A 692 -17.89 -5.81 -18.61
C HIS A 692 -18.28 -5.36 -17.18
N ILE A 693 -17.33 -5.41 -16.24
CA ILE A 693 -17.55 -4.94 -14.85
C ILE A 693 -17.96 -3.47 -14.82
N VAL A 694 -17.23 -2.60 -15.53
CA VAL A 694 -17.51 -1.14 -15.55
C VAL A 694 -18.89 -0.84 -16.16
N GLY A 695 -19.25 -1.49 -17.27
CA GLY A 695 -20.57 -1.29 -17.89
C GLY A 695 -21.71 -1.77 -17.00
N THR A 696 -21.60 -2.95 -16.42
CA THR A 696 -22.62 -3.50 -15.51
C THR A 696 -22.76 -2.63 -14.24
N ALA A 697 -21.63 -2.28 -13.61
CA ALA A 697 -21.61 -1.53 -12.37
C ALA A 697 -22.16 -0.10 -12.51
N PHE A 698 -21.77 0.60 -13.58
CA PHE A 698 -21.96 2.05 -13.68
C PHE A 698 -22.93 2.49 -14.78
N LEU A 699 -23.30 1.61 -15.71
CA LEU A 699 -24.26 1.88 -16.78
C LEU A 699 -25.47 0.94 -16.77
N ALA A 700 -25.44 -0.13 -15.97
CA ALA A 700 -26.41 -1.21 -16.02
C ALA A 700 -26.58 -1.76 -17.45
N VAL A 701 -25.43 -2.07 -18.07
CA VAL A 701 -25.34 -2.67 -19.40
C VAL A 701 -24.59 -3.99 -19.26
N GLU A 702 -25.29 -5.09 -19.54
CA GLU A 702 -24.75 -6.44 -19.51
C GLU A 702 -23.98 -6.74 -20.82
N MET A 703 -22.72 -7.19 -20.69
CA MET A 703 -21.81 -7.38 -21.83
C MET A 703 -21.05 -8.72 -21.75
N LYS A 704 -21.42 -9.62 -20.85
CA LYS A 704 -20.76 -10.92 -20.67
C LYS A 704 -20.76 -11.74 -21.94
N CYS A 705 -21.90 -11.82 -22.63
CA CYS A 705 -22.03 -12.52 -23.91
C CYS A 705 -21.16 -11.88 -25.01
N ALA A 706 -21.03 -10.55 -24.99
CA ALA A 706 -20.23 -9.74 -25.91
C ALA A 706 -18.72 -10.08 -25.89
N ARG A 707 -18.28 -10.97 -24.99
CA ARG A 707 -16.89 -11.45 -24.94
C ARG A 707 -16.52 -12.32 -26.14
N CYS A 708 -17.38 -13.23 -26.55
CA CYS A 708 -17.08 -14.24 -27.58
C CYS A 708 -17.87 -14.08 -28.88
N HIS A 709 -19.01 -13.39 -28.83
CA HIS A 709 -19.92 -13.13 -29.94
C HIS A 709 -20.75 -11.89 -29.60
N ASP A 710 -21.46 -11.29 -30.56
CA ASP A 710 -22.42 -10.22 -30.28
C ASP A 710 -23.51 -10.73 -29.33
N ALA A 711 -23.96 -9.91 -28.37
CA ALA A 711 -24.95 -10.34 -27.40
C ALA A 711 -26.28 -10.68 -28.11
N PRO A 712 -26.86 -11.88 -27.90
CA PRO A 712 -28.06 -12.30 -28.62
C PRO A 712 -29.35 -11.69 -28.07
N TYR A 713 -29.30 -11.17 -26.84
CA TYR A 713 -30.45 -10.64 -26.10
C TYR A 713 -30.26 -9.21 -25.60
N HIS A 714 -29.17 -8.55 -26.03
CA HIS A 714 -28.84 -7.18 -25.66
C HIS A 714 -28.36 -6.46 -26.90
N ASP A 715 -28.67 -5.17 -27.05
CA ASP A 715 -28.13 -4.31 -28.11
C ASP A 715 -26.65 -3.92 -27.86
N VAL A 716 -25.80 -4.93 -27.64
CA VAL A 716 -24.35 -4.80 -27.44
C VAL A 716 -23.61 -5.79 -28.34
N THR A 717 -22.67 -5.28 -29.12
CA THR A 717 -21.81 -6.09 -29.98
C THR A 717 -20.50 -6.45 -29.29
N GLN A 718 -19.80 -7.46 -29.83
CA GLN A 718 -18.43 -7.74 -29.43
C GLN A 718 -17.50 -6.54 -29.68
N GLY A 719 -17.77 -5.75 -30.73
CA GLY A 719 -17.09 -4.48 -31.00
C GLY A 719 -17.14 -3.50 -29.84
N ASP A 720 -18.30 -3.36 -29.21
CA ASP A 720 -18.53 -2.38 -28.14
C ASP A 720 -17.72 -2.72 -26.89
N LEU A 721 -17.76 -3.99 -26.46
CA LEU A 721 -16.96 -4.48 -25.34
C LEU A 721 -15.46 -4.26 -25.58
N PHE A 722 -14.97 -4.59 -26.78
CA PHE A 722 -13.55 -4.47 -27.10
C PHE A 722 -13.10 -3.02 -27.30
N SER A 723 -14.01 -2.10 -27.65
CA SER A 723 -13.73 -0.66 -27.73
C SER A 723 -13.51 -0.07 -26.34
N LEU A 724 -14.35 -0.44 -25.36
CA LEU A 724 -14.12 -0.11 -23.94
C LEU A 724 -12.85 -0.76 -23.40
N ALA A 725 -12.57 -2.02 -23.77
CA ALA A 725 -11.33 -2.69 -23.38
C ALA A 725 -10.10 -1.94 -23.91
N ALA A 726 -10.16 -1.39 -25.14
CA ALA A 726 -9.11 -0.58 -25.71
C ALA A 726 -8.95 0.77 -24.99
N LEU A 727 -10.04 1.42 -24.56
CA LEU A 727 -10.00 2.60 -23.68
C LEU A 727 -9.29 2.28 -22.36
N LEU A 728 -9.63 1.16 -21.71
CA LEU A 728 -9.01 0.70 -20.46
C LEU A 728 -7.55 0.24 -20.66
N LYS A 729 -7.17 -0.21 -21.85
CA LYS A 729 -5.78 -0.62 -22.15
C LYS A 729 -4.84 0.56 -22.41
N ARG A 730 -5.35 1.77 -22.67
CA ARG A 730 -4.57 2.91 -23.19
C ARG A 730 -3.99 2.67 -24.59
N GLY A 731 -4.74 1.96 -25.45
CA GLY A 731 -4.37 1.70 -26.83
C GLY A 731 -5.15 0.55 -27.47
N PRO A 732 -4.84 0.18 -28.72
CA PRO A 732 -5.60 -0.83 -29.46
C PRO A 732 -5.64 -2.18 -28.73
N GLN A 733 -6.82 -2.82 -28.69
CA GLN A 733 -7.04 -4.13 -28.10
C GLN A 733 -7.12 -5.20 -29.20
N GLN A 734 -6.30 -6.24 -29.06
CA GLN A 734 -6.33 -7.40 -29.95
C GLN A 734 -7.37 -8.41 -29.45
N VAL A 735 -8.14 -9.00 -30.37
CA VAL A 735 -9.09 -10.08 -30.10
C VAL A 735 -8.36 -11.43 -30.18
N PRO A 736 -8.18 -12.17 -29.07
CA PRO A 736 -7.54 -13.49 -29.12
C PRO A 736 -8.50 -14.57 -29.62
N GLY A 737 -7.95 -15.70 -30.05
CA GLY A 737 -8.74 -16.83 -30.53
C GLY A 737 -9.72 -17.42 -29.50
N SER A 738 -9.39 -17.32 -28.20
CA SER A 738 -10.26 -17.74 -27.09
C SER A 738 -11.43 -16.80 -26.83
N SER A 739 -11.47 -15.62 -27.46
CA SER A 739 -12.60 -14.69 -27.43
C SER A 739 -13.43 -14.78 -28.72
N SER A 740 -13.58 -15.98 -29.27
CA SER A 740 -14.44 -16.25 -30.43
C SER A 740 -15.03 -17.64 -30.30
N VAL A 741 -16.27 -17.81 -30.76
CA VAL A 741 -16.87 -19.15 -30.91
C VAL A 741 -16.14 -19.88 -32.07
N PRO A 742 -15.70 -21.14 -31.90
CA PRO A 742 -15.13 -21.93 -32.99
C PRO A 742 -16.10 -22.14 -34.16
N ASP A 743 -15.60 -22.17 -35.40
CA ASP A 743 -16.41 -22.22 -36.63
C ASP A 743 -17.37 -23.43 -36.70
N ASP A 744 -16.96 -24.59 -36.17
CA ASP A 744 -17.76 -25.81 -36.12
C ASP A 744 -18.94 -25.72 -35.13
N VAL A 745 -18.78 -24.91 -34.08
CA VAL A 745 -19.81 -24.59 -33.09
C VAL A 745 -20.73 -23.48 -33.62
N LEU A 746 -20.16 -22.45 -34.25
CA LEU A 746 -20.90 -21.30 -34.79
C LEU A 746 -21.92 -21.72 -35.86
N ALA A 747 -21.61 -22.75 -36.67
CA ALA A 747 -22.53 -23.29 -37.68
C ALA A 747 -23.88 -23.75 -37.11
N ASN A 748 -23.97 -24.00 -35.81
CA ASN A 748 -25.18 -24.44 -35.11
C ASN A 748 -25.65 -23.45 -34.03
N ALA A 749 -24.99 -22.30 -33.86
CA ALA A 749 -25.30 -21.32 -32.81
C ALA A 749 -26.11 -20.15 -33.38
N ALA A 750 -27.12 -19.70 -32.63
CA ALA A 750 -27.95 -18.54 -32.98
C ALA A 750 -27.31 -17.21 -32.53
N VAL A 751 -26.02 -17.04 -32.80
CA VAL A 751 -25.23 -15.86 -32.39
C VAL A 751 -24.39 -15.35 -33.57
N ASN A 752 -24.14 -14.04 -33.61
CA ASN A 752 -23.27 -13.43 -34.62
C ASN A 752 -21.89 -13.13 -34.02
N VAL A 753 -20.81 -13.28 -34.79
CA VAL A 753 -19.46 -12.90 -34.37
C VAL A 753 -18.98 -11.77 -35.26
N SER A 754 -18.98 -10.54 -34.75
CA SER A 754 -18.60 -9.34 -35.51
C SER A 754 -17.08 -9.17 -35.67
N LEU A 755 -16.26 -9.68 -34.73
CA LEU A 755 -14.80 -9.56 -34.79
C LEU A 755 -14.14 -10.93 -35.01
N LYS A 756 -13.21 -10.99 -35.96
CA LYS A 756 -12.39 -12.19 -36.17
C LYS A 756 -11.23 -12.25 -35.18
N PRO A 757 -10.76 -13.43 -34.76
CA PRO A 757 -9.48 -13.56 -34.05
C PRO A 757 -8.34 -12.82 -34.76
N GLY A 758 -7.56 -12.06 -34.00
CA GLY A 758 -6.49 -11.18 -34.49
C GLY A 758 -6.96 -9.79 -34.97
N SER A 759 -8.26 -9.46 -34.84
CA SER A 759 -8.74 -8.10 -35.09
C SER A 759 -8.18 -7.13 -34.06
N SER A 760 -7.81 -5.93 -34.51
CA SER A 760 -7.39 -4.81 -33.66
C SER A 760 -8.53 -3.83 -33.54
N VAL A 761 -9.01 -3.61 -32.32
CA VAL A 761 -10.08 -2.65 -32.01
C VAL A 761 -9.46 -1.40 -31.40
N GLU A 762 -9.80 -0.24 -31.95
CA GLU A 762 -9.29 1.06 -31.49
C GLU A 762 -10.08 1.56 -30.25
N PRO A 763 -9.48 2.39 -29.40
CA PRO A 763 -10.16 2.96 -28.23
C PRO A 763 -11.30 3.92 -28.62
N ASP A 764 -12.55 3.51 -28.39
CA ASP A 764 -13.73 4.32 -28.67
C ASP A 764 -14.85 4.09 -27.64
N TRP A 765 -15.75 5.07 -27.49
CA TRP A 765 -16.92 4.97 -26.62
C TRP A 765 -18.14 4.49 -27.44
N PRO A 766 -18.69 3.29 -27.14
CA PRO A 766 -19.75 2.72 -27.96
C PRO A 766 -21.15 3.27 -27.67
N PHE A 767 -21.40 3.83 -26.48
CA PHE A 767 -22.76 4.17 -26.01
C PHE A 767 -23.09 5.65 -26.17
N VAL A 768 -22.99 6.16 -27.39
CA VAL A 768 -23.15 7.60 -27.69
C VAL A 768 -24.56 8.10 -27.36
N ASP A 769 -25.55 7.25 -27.51
CA ASP A 769 -26.96 7.45 -27.18
C ASP A 769 -27.19 7.74 -25.69
N LEU A 770 -26.31 7.27 -24.81
CA LEU A 770 -26.37 7.56 -23.36
C LEU A 770 -25.87 8.98 -23.02
N ILE A 771 -25.26 9.68 -23.97
CA ILE A 771 -24.75 11.03 -23.78
C ILE A 771 -25.74 12.05 -24.32
N ARG A 772 -26.07 13.06 -23.51
CA ARG A 772 -26.98 14.15 -23.89
C ARG A 772 -26.49 14.84 -25.17
N ASN A 773 -27.36 14.92 -26.17
CA ASN A 773 -27.09 15.41 -27.53
C ASN A 773 -26.09 14.57 -28.34
N GLU A 774 -25.79 13.34 -27.94
CA GLU A 774 -24.93 12.40 -28.68
C GLU A 774 -23.51 12.96 -28.99
N SER A 775 -23.05 13.93 -28.18
CA SER A 775 -21.73 14.56 -28.34
C SER A 775 -20.72 13.96 -27.38
N GLN A 776 -19.64 13.40 -27.91
CA GLN A 776 -18.51 12.92 -27.11
C GLN A 776 -17.51 14.03 -26.75
N GLU A 777 -17.84 15.30 -26.97
CA GLU A 777 -16.97 16.41 -26.58
C GLU A 777 -16.87 16.52 -25.06
N ILE A 778 -15.65 16.44 -24.53
CA ILE A 778 -15.36 16.63 -23.12
C ILE A 778 -14.93 18.09 -22.90
N PRO A 779 -15.51 18.81 -21.94
CA PRO A 779 -15.13 20.19 -21.65
C PRO A 779 -13.64 20.36 -21.30
N ASP A 780 -13.07 21.49 -21.71
CA ASP A 780 -11.68 21.85 -21.41
C ASP A 780 -11.41 21.83 -19.89
N GLY A 781 -10.23 21.30 -19.52
CA GLY A 781 -9.78 21.21 -18.13
C GLY A 781 -10.28 19.97 -17.37
N VAL A 782 -11.22 19.19 -17.91
CA VAL A 782 -11.64 17.92 -17.29
C VAL A 782 -10.57 16.84 -17.45
N LEU A 783 -9.95 16.74 -18.63
CA LEU A 783 -8.84 15.83 -18.91
C LEU A 783 -7.52 16.50 -18.53
N ARG A 784 -6.71 15.83 -17.72
CA ARG A 784 -5.34 16.29 -17.37
C ARG A 784 -4.39 15.92 -18.50
N ASN A 785 -4.58 14.75 -19.08
CA ASN A 785 -3.92 14.32 -20.30
C ASN A 785 -4.97 14.01 -21.38
N PRO A 786 -5.18 14.89 -22.37
CA PRO A 786 -6.15 14.67 -23.46
C PRO A 786 -5.91 13.41 -24.29
N THR A 787 -4.70 12.86 -24.26
CA THR A 787 -4.34 11.62 -24.97
C THR A 787 -4.57 10.35 -24.15
N ASP A 788 -4.84 10.47 -22.85
CA ASP A 788 -5.11 9.33 -21.99
C ASP A 788 -6.54 8.84 -22.16
N THR A 789 -6.69 7.64 -22.72
CA THR A 789 -8.00 7.04 -22.99
C THR A 789 -8.73 6.56 -21.72
N ARG A 790 -8.02 6.29 -20.62
CA ARG A 790 -8.65 6.00 -19.32
C ARG A 790 -9.25 7.25 -18.71
N GLU A 791 -8.54 8.38 -18.76
CA GLU A 791 -9.10 9.66 -18.32
C GLU A 791 -10.31 10.05 -19.16
N ARG A 792 -10.24 9.85 -20.49
CA ARG A 792 -11.40 10.04 -21.38
C ARG A 792 -12.58 9.17 -20.97
N LEU A 793 -12.37 7.86 -20.79
CA LEU A 793 -13.42 6.94 -20.34
C LEU A 793 -14.03 7.35 -19.00
N ALA A 794 -13.19 7.66 -18.00
CA ALA A 794 -13.65 8.11 -16.70
C ALA A 794 -14.50 9.38 -16.79
N ALA A 795 -14.07 10.36 -17.58
CA ALA A 795 -14.82 11.60 -17.81
C ALA A 795 -16.15 11.35 -18.53
N THR A 796 -16.15 10.60 -19.64
CA THR A 796 -17.37 10.26 -20.39
C THR A 796 -18.38 9.49 -19.53
N LEU A 797 -17.91 8.63 -18.63
CA LEU A 797 -18.76 7.88 -17.72
C LEU A 797 -19.38 8.77 -16.63
N THR A 798 -18.59 9.67 -16.02
CA THR A 798 -18.99 10.35 -14.77
C THR A 798 -19.57 11.74 -14.97
N LEU A 799 -19.36 12.38 -16.12
CA LEU A 799 -19.91 13.72 -16.40
C LEU A 799 -21.44 13.70 -16.44
N PRO A 800 -22.14 14.77 -15.97
CA PRO A 800 -23.60 14.82 -15.97
C PRO A 800 -24.27 14.83 -17.34
N THR A 801 -23.49 14.97 -18.41
CA THR A 801 -23.97 14.76 -19.78
C THR A 801 -24.34 13.30 -20.01
N ASN A 802 -23.73 12.37 -19.29
CA ASN A 802 -24.16 10.99 -19.17
C ASN A 802 -25.13 10.85 -17.99
N GLU A 803 -26.43 10.93 -18.26
CA GLU A 803 -27.45 10.85 -17.21
C GLU A 803 -27.59 9.41 -16.64
N ARG A 804 -27.19 8.39 -17.41
CA ARG A 804 -27.27 6.97 -17.02
C ARG A 804 -26.48 6.71 -15.75
N PHE A 805 -25.28 7.26 -15.63
CA PHE A 805 -24.40 7.03 -14.48
C PHE A 805 -25.07 7.37 -13.15
N ALA A 806 -25.54 8.62 -13.00
CA ALA A 806 -26.15 9.06 -11.75
C ALA A 806 -27.44 8.28 -11.44
N ARG A 807 -28.27 8.00 -12.46
CA ARG A 807 -29.50 7.21 -12.31
C ARG A 807 -29.23 5.78 -11.84
N VAL A 808 -28.23 5.10 -12.43
CA VAL A 808 -27.85 3.74 -12.02
C VAL A 808 -27.38 3.71 -10.57
N ILE A 809 -26.55 4.66 -10.16
CA ILE A 809 -26.03 4.72 -8.77
C ILE A 809 -27.15 4.97 -7.75
N VAL A 810 -28.07 5.89 -8.01
CA VAL A 810 -29.18 6.12 -7.08
C VAL A 810 -30.20 4.98 -7.10
N ASN A 811 -30.39 4.29 -8.23
CA ASN A 811 -31.24 3.10 -8.29
C ASN A 811 -30.65 1.94 -7.45
N ARG A 812 -29.33 1.77 -7.47
CA ARG A 812 -28.61 0.82 -6.60
C ARG A 812 -28.77 1.19 -5.12
N LEU A 813 -28.58 2.46 -4.75
CA LEU A 813 -28.83 2.94 -3.38
C LEU A 813 -30.25 2.63 -2.93
N TRP A 814 -31.24 2.97 -3.76
CA TRP A 814 -32.65 2.74 -3.51
C TRP A 814 -32.95 1.26 -3.28
N GLN A 815 -32.48 0.40 -4.17
CA GLN A 815 -32.66 -1.05 -4.06
C GLN A 815 -32.02 -1.63 -2.80
N ARG A 816 -30.83 -1.17 -2.41
CA ARG A 816 -30.18 -1.64 -1.20
C ARG A 816 -30.99 -1.34 0.05
N TYR A 817 -31.65 -0.19 0.14
CA TYR A 817 -32.40 0.24 1.33
C TYR A 817 -33.86 -0.21 1.35
N LEU A 818 -34.51 -0.28 0.18
CA LEU A 818 -35.93 -0.65 0.08
C LEU A 818 -36.16 -2.06 -0.47
N GLY A 819 -35.12 -2.80 -0.84
CA GLY A 819 -35.18 -4.19 -1.31
C GLY A 819 -35.64 -4.39 -2.75
N ARG A 820 -35.98 -3.31 -3.45
CA ARG A 820 -36.30 -3.30 -4.88
C ARG A 820 -35.86 -1.99 -5.52
N GLY A 821 -35.27 -2.04 -6.71
CA GLY A 821 -34.94 -0.87 -7.52
C GLY A 821 -36.17 -0.16 -8.08
N LEU A 822 -36.03 1.12 -8.39
CA LEU A 822 -37.01 1.87 -9.20
C LEU A 822 -37.09 1.29 -10.62
N ILE A 823 -35.97 0.82 -11.14
CA ILE A 823 -35.83 -0.03 -12.33
C ILE A 823 -35.27 -1.38 -11.86
N GLU A 824 -35.84 -2.48 -12.35
CA GLU A 824 -35.35 -3.83 -12.06
C GLU A 824 -35.17 -4.69 -13.32
N PRO A 825 -34.07 -5.47 -13.43
CA PRO A 825 -32.97 -5.56 -12.47
C PRO A 825 -32.07 -4.30 -12.44
N VAL A 826 -31.46 -3.99 -11.29
CA VAL A 826 -30.66 -2.75 -11.12
C VAL A 826 -29.38 -2.68 -11.97
N ASP A 827 -28.90 -3.81 -12.48
CA ASP A 827 -27.63 -3.96 -13.20
C ASP A 827 -27.75 -4.37 -14.67
N ASP A 828 -28.97 -4.62 -15.15
CA ASP A 828 -29.29 -4.83 -16.56
C ASP A 828 -30.60 -4.11 -16.90
N TRP A 829 -30.49 -2.99 -17.61
CA TRP A 829 -31.64 -2.14 -17.94
C TRP A 829 -32.18 -2.40 -19.35
N GLU A 830 -31.71 -3.45 -20.04
CA GLU A 830 -32.27 -3.83 -21.32
C GLU A 830 -33.77 -4.12 -21.17
N ASP A 831 -34.60 -3.44 -21.96
CA ASP A 831 -36.07 -3.51 -21.92
C ASP A 831 -36.72 -3.25 -20.54
N ALA A 832 -36.00 -2.66 -19.58
CA ALA A 832 -36.50 -2.45 -18.23
C ALA A 832 -37.27 -1.12 -18.05
N ASP A 833 -38.43 -1.17 -17.39
CA ASP A 833 -39.27 0.00 -17.11
C ASP A 833 -38.94 0.66 -15.76
N CYS A 834 -39.03 1.99 -15.71
CA CYS A 834 -38.92 2.74 -14.46
C CYS A 834 -40.30 2.94 -13.81
N SER A 835 -40.44 2.46 -12.58
CA SER A 835 -41.67 2.62 -11.79
C SER A 835 -41.97 4.09 -11.41
N HIS A 836 -40.93 4.89 -11.17
CA HIS A 836 -41.03 6.29 -10.73
C HIS A 836 -39.95 7.15 -11.42
N PRO A 837 -40.12 7.49 -12.71
CA PRO A 837 -39.08 8.16 -13.49
C PRO A 837 -38.72 9.56 -12.94
N GLU A 838 -39.70 10.33 -12.47
CA GLU A 838 -39.45 11.66 -11.90
C GLU A 838 -38.66 11.58 -10.58
N LEU A 839 -38.92 10.55 -9.76
CA LEU A 839 -38.16 10.32 -8.52
C LEU A 839 -36.73 9.90 -8.82
N LEU A 840 -36.53 9.02 -9.81
CA LEU A 840 -35.20 8.60 -10.25
C LEU A 840 -34.38 9.80 -10.73
N ASP A 841 -34.99 10.67 -11.54
CA ASP A 841 -34.37 11.90 -12.03
C ASP A 841 -34.06 12.90 -10.91
N PHE A 842 -34.98 13.04 -9.95
CA PHE A 842 -34.78 13.88 -8.77
C PHE A 842 -33.57 13.40 -7.97
N LEU A 843 -33.50 12.13 -7.60
CA LEU A 843 -32.40 11.57 -6.81
C LEU A 843 -31.07 11.63 -7.58
N ALA A 844 -31.07 11.33 -8.88
CA ALA A 844 -29.87 11.40 -9.71
C ALA A 844 -29.32 12.83 -9.79
N ARG A 845 -30.21 13.84 -9.88
CA ARG A 845 -29.82 15.24 -9.82
C ARG A 845 -29.30 15.63 -8.43
N GLU A 846 -29.93 15.15 -7.36
CA GLU A 846 -29.46 15.40 -5.98
C GLU A 846 -28.02 14.88 -5.81
N LEU A 847 -27.72 13.67 -6.31
CA LEU A 847 -26.37 13.12 -6.31
C LEU A 847 -25.38 14.07 -7.02
N VAL A 848 -25.65 14.44 -8.28
CA VAL A 848 -24.75 15.30 -9.08
C VAL A 848 -24.55 16.68 -8.43
N THR A 849 -25.63 17.29 -7.95
CA THR A 849 -25.60 18.67 -7.45
C THR A 849 -24.96 18.81 -6.08
N HIS A 850 -24.91 17.72 -5.30
CA HIS A 850 -24.25 17.62 -3.99
C HIS A 850 -22.92 16.86 -4.07
N ASN A 851 -22.12 17.13 -5.12
CA ASN A 851 -20.76 16.60 -5.30
C ASN A 851 -20.68 15.06 -5.33
N TYR A 852 -21.69 14.38 -5.87
CA TYR A 852 -21.75 12.92 -5.92
C TYR A 852 -21.64 12.27 -4.53
N ASP A 853 -22.16 12.92 -3.49
CA ASP A 853 -22.20 12.42 -2.12
C ASP A 853 -23.31 11.36 -1.96
N LEU A 854 -22.91 10.10 -1.72
CA LEU A 854 -23.85 9.01 -1.49
C LEU A 854 -24.60 9.14 -0.17
N LYS A 855 -23.96 9.69 0.87
CA LYS A 855 -24.59 9.87 2.20
C LYS A 855 -25.69 10.92 2.13
N HIS A 856 -25.56 11.93 1.27
CA HIS A 856 -26.64 12.89 0.98
C HIS A 856 -27.90 12.19 0.47
N VAL A 857 -27.77 11.37 -0.57
CA VAL A 857 -28.91 10.62 -1.13
C VAL A 857 -29.47 9.61 -0.13
N ALA A 858 -28.60 8.90 0.60
CA ALA A 858 -29.02 7.99 1.66
C ALA A 858 -29.82 8.72 2.75
N SER A 859 -29.41 9.91 3.16
CA SER A 859 -30.14 10.75 4.12
C SER A 859 -31.54 11.11 3.63
N LEU A 860 -31.70 11.46 2.34
CA LEU A 860 -33.02 11.73 1.75
C LEU A 860 -33.94 10.49 1.83
N ILE A 861 -33.38 9.30 1.59
CA ILE A 861 -34.12 8.04 1.68
C ILE A 861 -34.47 7.72 3.15
N PHE A 862 -33.52 7.78 4.08
CA PHE A 862 -33.77 7.42 5.48
C PHE A 862 -34.75 8.36 6.19
N ASN A 863 -34.76 9.64 5.82
CA ASN A 863 -35.72 10.61 6.33
C ASN A 863 -37.11 10.51 5.68
N SER A 864 -37.30 9.66 4.67
CA SER A 864 -38.61 9.47 4.04
C SER A 864 -39.52 8.58 4.88
N GLY A 865 -40.82 8.85 4.82
CA GLY A 865 -41.86 7.97 5.31
C GLY A 865 -41.77 6.58 4.69
N VAL A 866 -41.54 6.45 3.38
CA VAL A 866 -41.46 5.14 2.71
C VAL A 866 -40.38 4.22 3.32
N TYR A 867 -39.20 4.76 3.66
CA TYR A 867 -38.16 3.98 4.34
C TYR A 867 -38.57 3.56 5.75
N GLN A 868 -39.40 4.36 6.42
CA GLN A 868 -39.82 4.14 7.80
C GLN A 868 -41.12 3.32 7.92
N ARG A 869 -41.63 2.77 6.82
CA ARG A 869 -42.81 1.90 6.81
C ARG A 869 -42.49 0.44 7.10
N THR A 870 -43.47 -0.33 7.57
CA THR A 870 -43.36 -1.78 7.67
C THR A 870 -43.22 -2.38 6.28
N THR A 871 -42.56 -3.52 6.19
CA THR A 871 -42.42 -4.24 4.92
C THR A 871 -43.78 -4.63 4.33
N VAL A 872 -43.87 -4.70 3.00
CA VAL A 872 -45.09 -5.18 2.33
C VAL A 872 -45.36 -6.65 2.68
N SER A 873 -46.55 -6.94 3.20
CA SER A 873 -46.90 -8.26 3.75
C SER A 873 -47.30 -9.26 2.67
N GLY A 874 -46.68 -10.45 2.64
CA GLY A 874 -47.13 -11.58 1.82
C GLY A 874 -47.00 -11.37 0.31
N ALA A 875 -46.28 -10.34 -0.11
CA ALA A 875 -46.12 -9.96 -1.49
C ALA A 875 -44.75 -10.43 -1.99
N ASP A 876 -44.73 -11.15 -3.10
CA ASP A 876 -43.52 -11.41 -3.87
C ASP A 876 -42.83 -10.06 -4.20
N ARG A 877 -41.52 -10.06 -4.42
CA ARG A 877 -40.75 -8.87 -4.86
C ARG A 877 -41.36 -8.25 -6.13
N GLU A 878 -42.04 -9.07 -6.92
CA GLU A 878 -42.75 -8.72 -8.15
C GLU A 878 -44.20 -8.26 -7.94
N SER A 879 -44.67 -8.14 -6.70
CA SER A 879 -46.02 -7.64 -6.44
C SER A 879 -46.17 -6.16 -6.78
N GLU A 880 -47.39 -5.77 -7.16
CA GLU A 880 -47.75 -4.37 -7.44
C GLU A 880 -47.46 -3.45 -6.24
N GLN A 881 -47.75 -3.90 -5.01
CA GLN A 881 -47.46 -3.13 -3.79
C GLN A 881 -45.96 -2.90 -3.59
N ALA A 882 -45.11 -3.88 -3.92
CA ALA A 882 -43.66 -3.75 -3.87
C ALA A 882 -43.14 -2.81 -4.97
N ALA A 883 -43.64 -2.95 -6.20
CA ALA A 883 -43.26 -2.11 -7.34
C ALA A 883 -43.66 -0.63 -7.17
N LEU A 884 -44.76 -0.37 -6.44
CA LEU A 884 -45.24 0.97 -6.09
C LEU A 884 -44.68 1.51 -4.76
N PHE A 885 -43.87 0.73 -4.05
CA PHE A 885 -43.29 1.08 -2.74
C PHE A 885 -44.34 1.53 -1.70
N ALA A 886 -45.42 0.75 -1.55
CA ALA A 886 -46.34 0.91 -0.43
C ALA A 886 -45.58 0.87 0.91
N GLY A 887 -44.54 0.04 0.98
CA GLY A 887 -43.45 0.04 1.96
C GLY A 887 -42.23 -0.70 1.40
N PRO A 888 -41.16 -0.88 2.19
CA PRO A 888 -39.98 -1.65 1.76
C PRO A 888 -40.30 -3.12 1.48
N VAL A 889 -39.48 -3.78 0.66
CA VAL A 889 -39.47 -5.24 0.50
C VAL A 889 -38.66 -5.87 1.63
N ARG A 890 -39.11 -7.02 2.13
CA ARG A 890 -38.40 -7.79 3.17
C ARG A 890 -37.02 -8.21 2.66
N ARG A 891 -35.97 -7.88 3.41
CA ARG A 891 -34.57 -8.20 3.10
C ARG A 891 -33.97 -9.13 4.14
N ARG A 892 -33.27 -10.17 3.69
CA ARG A 892 -32.42 -11.00 4.57
C ARG A 892 -31.12 -10.23 4.86
N LEU A 893 -30.56 -10.43 6.05
CA LEU A 893 -29.21 -9.96 6.33
C LEU A 893 -28.20 -10.58 5.35
N SER A 894 -27.21 -9.80 4.95
CA SER A 894 -26.05 -10.33 4.22
C SER A 894 -25.23 -11.25 5.13
N ALA A 895 -24.42 -12.10 4.52
CA ALA A 895 -23.46 -12.95 5.22
C ALA A 895 -22.61 -12.17 6.23
N GLU A 896 -22.11 -11.01 5.83
CA GLU A 896 -21.30 -10.12 6.67
C GLU A 896 -22.11 -9.56 7.83
N GLN A 897 -23.34 -9.08 7.57
CA GLN A 897 -24.22 -8.57 8.63
C GLN A 897 -24.54 -9.65 9.68
N ILE A 898 -24.71 -10.91 9.27
CA ILE A 898 -24.97 -12.02 10.19
C ILE A 898 -23.76 -12.28 11.07
N VAL A 899 -22.57 -12.42 10.49
CA VAL A 899 -21.33 -12.68 11.23
C VAL A 899 -21.00 -11.52 12.17
N ASP A 900 -20.95 -10.30 11.65
CA ASP A 900 -20.56 -9.14 12.45
C ASP A 900 -21.59 -8.85 13.56
N SER A 901 -22.88 -9.08 13.32
CA SER A 901 -23.92 -8.97 14.36
C SER A 901 -23.85 -10.09 15.39
N LEU A 902 -23.52 -11.33 14.99
CA LEU A 902 -23.31 -12.44 15.92
C LEU A 902 -22.18 -12.14 16.91
N TYR A 903 -21.02 -11.70 16.42
CA TYR A 903 -19.89 -11.38 17.31
C TYR A 903 -20.10 -10.07 18.08
N ARG A 904 -20.92 -9.14 17.56
CA ARG A 904 -21.43 -7.98 18.33
C ARG A 904 -22.29 -8.44 19.50
N VAL A 905 -23.21 -9.37 19.30
CA VAL A 905 -24.01 -9.99 20.38
C VAL A 905 -23.08 -10.64 21.38
N ALA A 906 -22.11 -11.44 20.94
CA ALA A 906 -21.16 -12.09 21.84
C ALA A 906 -20.35 -11.06 22.66
N GLY A 907 -20.11 -9.86 22.13
CA GLY A 907 -19.15 -8.92 22.70
C GLY A 907 -17.72 -9.43 22.57
N LYS A 908 -17.45 -10.23 21.55
CA LYS A 908 -16.15 -10.85 21.27
C LYS A 908 -15.59 -10.31 19.96
N PRO A 909 -14.25 -10.21 19.80
CA PRO A 909 -13.69 -9.98 18.49
C PRO A 909 -13.92 -11.18 17.58
N LEU A 910 -13.91 -10.91 16.28
CA LEU A 910 -13.98 -11.92 15.23
C LEU A 910 -12.63 -12.64 15.13
N GLU A 911 -12.35 -13.56 16.04
CA GLU A 911 -11.05 -14.24 16.12
C GLU A 911 -10.83 -15.15 14.90
N SER A 912 -9.68 -14.95 14.24
CA SER A 912 -9.25 -15.69 13.05
C SER A 912 -7.74 -15.83 12.99
N GLU A 913 -7.26 -16.74 12.13
CA GLU A 913 -5.86 -16.77 11.72
C GLU A 913 -5.56 -15.61 10.76
N GLU A 914 -4.28 -15.25 10.64
CA GLU A 914 -3.84 -14.31 9.61
C GLU A 914 -4.05 -14.91 8.21
N LEU A 915 -4.61 -14.10 7.31
CA LEU A 915 -4.96 -14.51 5.96
C LEU A 915 -3.75 -14.38 5.02
N THR A 916 -2.81 -15.30 5.19
CA THR A 916 -1.63 -15.45 4.34
C THR A 916 -1.16 -16.91 4.31
N MET A 917 -0.48 -17.27 3.22
CA MET A 917 0.26 -18.54 3.15
C MET A 917 1.72 -18.40 3.58
N ASP A 918 2.25 -17.17 3.61
CA ASP A 918 3.66 -16.85 3.84
C ASP A 918 3.86 -16.17 5.19
N GLY A 919 3.34 -16.78 6.26
CA GLY A 919 3.41 -16.22 7.62
C GLY A 919 4.84 -15.96 8.14
N ASP A 920 5.87 -16.52 7.50
CA ASP A 920 7.29 -16.25 7.80
C ASP A 920 7.93 -15.18 6.90
N GLY A 921 7.18 -14.56 5.98
CA GLY A 921 7.61 -13.40 5.18
C GLY A 921 8.75 -13.68 4.19
N ARG A 922 8.99 -14.94 3.81
CA ARG A 922 10.12 -15.35 2.97
C ARG A 922 9.87 -15.19 1.47
N ARG A 923 8.66 -14.82 1.05
CA ARG A 923 8.25 -14.64 -0.35
C ARG A 923 7.86 -13.19 -0.63
N PRO A 924 8.08 -12.69 -1.86
CA PRO A 924 7.64 -11.35 -2.21
C PRO A 924 6.12 -11.31 -2.39
N ASP A 925 5.51 -10.14 -2.21
CA ASP A 925 4.06 -9.89 -2.32
C ASP A 925 3.48 -10.26 -3.70
N SER A 926 4.35 -10.35 -4.73
CA SER A 926 3.99 -10.86 -6.05
C SER A 926 3.75 -12.39 -6.11
N THR A 927 3.99 -13.11 -5.01
CA THR A 927 3.86 -14.57 -4.87
C THR A 927 2.72 -14.97 -3.93
N PHE A 928 2.66 -14.40 -2.73
CA PHE A 928 1.58 -14.61 -1.79
C PHE A 928 1.08 -13.27 -1.29
N LEU A 929 -0.23 -13.15 -1.18
CA LEU A 929 -0.85 -11.98 -0.61
C LEU A 929 -0.87 -12.11 0.91
N ASP A 930 -0.65 -10.99 1.58
CA ASP A 930 -0.86 -10.85 3.02
C ASP A 930 -2.04 -9.89 3.21
N LEU A 931 -3.16 -10.42 3.70
CA LEU A 931 -4.37 -9.65 4.00
C LEU A 931 -4.54 -9.38 5.50
N GLY A 932 -3.55 -9.73 6.33
CA GLY A 932 -3.59 -9.54 7.77
C GLY A 932 -4.62 -10.41 8.49
N THR A 933 -4.91 -10.05 9.73
CA THR A 933 -5.91 -10.76 10.57
C THR A 933 -7.26 -10.05 10.48
N PRO A 934 -8.32 -10.72 9.99
CA PRO A 934 -9.59 -10.07 9.73
C PRO A 934 -10.31 -9.71 11.03
N ARG A 935 -10.87 -8.50 11.09
CA ARG A 935 -11.67 -7.96 12.22
C ARG A 935 -13.13 -7.71 11.87
N ARG A 936 -13.46 -7.82 10.58
CA ARG A 936 -14.79 -7.72 10.01
C ARG A 936 -15.00 -8.83 9.00
N ALA A 937 -16.24 -9.27 8.84
CA ALA A 937 -16.57 -10.35 7.92
C ALA A 937 -16.19 -10.06 6.46
N TRP A 938 -16.23 -8.80 6.03
CA TRP A 938 -15.86 -8.39 4.66
C TRP A 938 -14.35 -8.55 4.35
N GLU A 939 -13.50 -8.57 5.38
CA GLU A 939 -12.04 -8.70 5.24
C GLU A 939 -11.62 -10.13 4.89
N PHE A 940 -12.51 -11.10 5.04
CA PHE A 940 -12.22 -12.50 4.75
C PHE A 940 -11.92 -12.77 3.27
N ALA A 941 -11.26 -13.90 3.07
CA ALA A 941 -10.75 -14.36 1.79
C ALA A 941 -11.14 -15.81 1.52
N ALA A 942 -10.99 -16.24 0.28
CA ALA A 942 -11.07 -17.65 -0.06
C ALA A 942 -9.94 -18.39 0.66
N VAL A 943 -10.34 -19.26 1.57
CA VAL A 943 -9.44 -20.13 2.36
C VAL A 943 -9.45 -21.57 1.85
N SER A 944 -10.15 -21.82 0.73
CA SER A 944 -10.11 -23.11 0.03
C SER A 944 -8.71 -23.35 -0.53
N ASN A 945 -8.04 -24.37 -0.03
CA ASN A 945 -6.72 -24.76 -0.54
C ASN A 945 -6.87 -25.60 -1.80
N GLU A 946 -6.34 -25.16 -2.95
CA GLU A 946 -6.42 -25.86 -4.24
C GLU A 946 -5.73 -27.25 -4.28
N ARG A 947 -5.24 -27.77 -3.14
CA ARG A 947 -4.35 -28.95 -3.12
C ARG A 947 -4.46 -29.88 -1.92
N ASP A 948 -5.52 -29.80 -1.10
CA ASP A 948 -5.78 -30.69 0.07
C ASP A 948 -4.58 -30.84 1.02
N ARG A 949 -4.18 -29.74 1.67
CA ARG A 949 -3.06 -29.73 2.62
C ARG A 949 -3.52 -29.30 4.02
N PRO A 950 -3.73 -30.24 4.96
CA PRO A 950 -4.13 -29.89 6.33
C PRO A 950 -3.12 -28.96 7.00
N SER A 951 -1.82 -29.12 6.72
CA SER A 951 -0.74 -28.26 7.23
C SER A 951 -0.89 -26.77 6.90
N MET A 952 -1.65 -26.42 5.85
CA MET A 952 -1.91 -25.04 5.43
C MET A 952 -3.37 -24.61 5.65
N SER A 953 -4.15 -25.39 6.40
CA SER A 953 -5.56 -25.06 6.63
C SER A 953 -5.68 -23.99 7.72
N LEU A 954 -6.48 -22.96 7.40
CA LEU A 954 -6.85 -21.85 8.27
C LEU A 954 -8.24 -22.15 8.86
N PHE A 955 -8.30 -22.97 9.91
CA PHE A 955 -9.55 -23.58 10.39
C PHE A 955 -10.48 -22.56 11.07
N ALA A 956 -9.92 -21.59 11.79
CA ALA A 956 -10.72 -20.52 12.39
C ALA A 956 -11.33 -19.65 11.28
N ALA A 957 -10.54 -19.33 10.26
CA ALA A 957 -11.04 -18.60 9.11
C ALA A 957 -12.09 -19.38 8.30
N GLN A 958 -11.86 -20.67 8.08
CA GLN A 958 -12.80 -21.57 7.41
C GLN A 958 -14.15 -21.61 8.13
N SER A 959 -14.17 -21.65 9.47
CA SER A 959 -15.42 -21.67 10.23
C SER A 959 -16.34 -20.46 9.95
N VAL A 960 -15.75 -19.28 9.77
CA VAL A 960 -16.48 -18.04 9.45
C VAL A 960 -16.88 -18.03 7.98
N VAL A 961 -15.98 -18.45 7.08
CA VAL A 961 -16.25 -18.54 5.65
C VAL A 961 -17.38 -19.53 5.33
N ASP A 962 -17.46 -20.66 6.03
CA ASP A 962 -18.55 -21.63 5.86
C ASP A 962 -19.91 -21.05 6.25
N LEU A 963 -19.97 -20.31 7.37
CA LEU A 963 -21.17 -19.57 7.76
C LEU A 963 -21.54 -18.54 6.69
N MET A 964 -20.59 -17.75 6.22
CA MET A 964 -20.86 -16.73 5.20
C MET A 964 -21.36 -17.33 3.88
N MET A 965 -20.78 -18.44 3.42
CA MET A 965 -21.20 -19.13 2.20
C MET A 965 -22.65 -19.64 2.26
N ALA A 966 -23.09 -20.15 3.42
CA ALA A 966 -24.49 -20.57 3.59
C ALA A 966 -25.48 -19.42 3.36
N TYR A 967 -25.03 -18.17 3.57
CA TYR A 967 -25.78 -16.94 3.34
C TYR A 967 -25.36 -16.21 2.05
N GLY A 968 -24.84 -16.94 1.06
CA GLY A 968 -24.63 -16.45 -0.30
C GLY A 968 -23.30 -15.74 -0.56
N TRP A 969 -22.37 -15.71 0.41
CA TRP A 969 -21.03 -15.18 0.18
C TRP A 969 -20.27 -16.01 -0.86
N ARG A 970 -19.52 -15.32 -1.73
CA ARG A 970 -18.81 -15.94 -2.86
C ARG A 970 -17.31 -16.00 -2.57
N GLN A 971 -16.74 -17.20 -2.53
CA GLN A 971 -15.28 -17.38 -2.42
C GLN A 971 -14.53 -17.01 -3.69
N GLN A 972 -15.20 -17.00 -4.84
CA GLN A 972 -14.61 -16.64 -6.13
C GLN A 972 -15.53 -15.66 -6.86
N ARG A 973 -14.95 -14.59 -7.40
CA ARG A 973 -15.70 -13.52 -8.08
C ARG A 973 -15.16 -13.32 -9.49
N GLN A 974 -15.59 -14.17 -10.41
CA GLN A 974 -15.18 -14.09 -11.82
C GLN A 974 -15.94 -12.99 -12.59
N ASP A 975 -17.15 -12.66 -12.13
CA ASP A 975 -18.08 -11.74 -12.76
C ASP A 975 -18.70 -10.78 -11.73
N PRO A 976 -19.08 -9.56 -12.15
CA PRO A 976 -19.81 -8.63 -11.30
C PRO A 976 -21.14 -9.24 -10.86
N LEU A 977 -21.59 -8.95 -9.64
CA LEU A 977 -22.90 -9.37 -9.17
C LEU A 977 -23.45 -8.32 -8.22
N THR A 978 -24.69 -7.88 -8.44
CA THR A 978 -25.33 -6.89 -7.57
C THR A 978 -26.11 -7.52 -6.43
N ILE A 979 -26.78 -8.64 -6.71
CA ILE A 979 -27.66 -9.33 -5.76
C ILE A 979 -27.16 -10.76 -5.62
N ARG A 980 -26.83 -11.16 -4.39
CA ARG A 980 -26.41 -12.54 -4.09
C ARG A 980 -27.60 -13.49 -4.13
N GLU A 981 -27.32 -14.79 -4.15
CA GLU A 981 -28.34 -15.81 -4.03
C GLU A 981 -29.07 -15.71 -2.68
N GLU A 982 -30.36 -15.39 -2.74
CA GLU A 982 -31.21 -15.19 -1.57
C GLU A 982 -32.15 -16.37 -1.29
N ALA A 983 -32.11 -17.42 -2.12
CA ALA A 983 -32.88 -18.63 -1.90
C ALA A 983 -32.72 -19.16 -0.47
N VAL A 984 -33.83 -19.60 0.10
CA VAL A 984 -33.86 -20.21 1.42
C VAL A 984 -33.37 -21.65 1.28
N THR A 985 -32.38 -22.01 2.09
CA THR A 985 -31.82 -23.37 2.09
C THR A 985 -31.85 -23.96 3.51
N PRO A 986 -31.97 -25.29 3.66
CA PRO A 986 -31.84 -25.93 4.98
C PRO A 986 -30.47 -25.69 5.64
N LEU A 987 -29.42 -25.38 4.85
CA LEU A 987 -28.08 -25.13 5.35
C LEU A 987 -27.99 -23.87 6.23
N GLN A 988 -28.76 -22.83 5.91
CA GLN A 988 -28.77 -21.56 6.64
C GLN A 988 -29.08 -21.73 8.13
N PRO A 989 -30.26 -22.26 8.52
CA PRO A 989 -30.53 -22.49 9.94
C PRO A 989 -29.61 -23.56 10.53
N MET A 990 -29.17 -24.57 9.77
CA MET A 990 -28.27 -25.61 10.30
C MET A 990 -26.90 -25.08 10.70
N VAL A 991 -26.28 -24.22 9.87
CA VAL A 991 -24.95 -23.66 10.15
C VAL A 991 -25.01 -22.62 11.26
N LEU A 992 -26.10 -21.86 11.38
CA LEU A 992 -26.28 -20.92 12.48
C LEU A 992 -26.54 -21.65 13.81
N ALA A 993 -27.25 -22.77 13.77
CA ALA A 993 -27.54 -23.59 14.95
C ALA A 993 -26.33 -24.40 15.45
N ASN A 994 -25.50 -24.93 14.55
CA ASN A 994 -24.50 -25.96 14.88
C ASN A 994 -23.08 -25.64 14.39
N GLY A 995 -22.86 -24.53 13.69
CA GLY A 995 -21.55 -24.17 13.14
C GLY A 995 -20.61 -23.64 14.21
N THR A 996 -19.30 -23.93 14.07
CA THR A 996 -18.26 -23.51 15.02
C THR A 996 -18.20 -21.98 15.19
N ALA A 997 -18.40 -21.20 14.13
CA ALA A 997 -18.46 -19.74 14.23
C ALA A 997 -19.65 -19.26 15.10
N ALA A 998 -20.81 -19.89 14.96
CA ALA A 998 -22.00 -19.57 15.77
C ALA A 998 -21.82 -19.99 17.24
N ALA A 999 -21.25 -21.17 17.48
CA ALA A 999 -20.95 -21.64 18.84
C ALA A 999 -20.03 -20.68 19.60
N ARG A 1000 -18.97 -20.17 18.95
CA ARG A 1000 -18.08 -19.13 19.49
C ARG A 1000 -18.74 -17.75 19.67
N GLY A 1001 -19.93 -17.56 19.11
CA GLY A 1001 -20.71 -16.34 19.23
C GLY A 1001 -21.73 -16.35 20.38
N VAL A 1002 -21.91 -17.49 21.05
CA VAL A 1002 -22.92 -17.66 22.12
C VAL A 1002 -22.36 -18.15 23.44
N ASP A 1003 -21.13 -18.64 23.44
CA ASP A 1003 -20.44 -19.13 24.62
C ASP A 1003 -20.11 -18.01 25.62
N MET A 1004 -20.45 -18.26 26.87
CA MET A 1004 -20.15 -17.40 28.02
C MET A 1004 -18.78 -17.76 28.59
N THR A 1005 -17.73 -17.31 27.87
CA THR A 1005 -16.33 -17.33 28.31
C THR A 1005 -15.98 -16.07 29.10
N ASP A 1006 -14.85 -16.05 29.80
CA ASP A 1006 -14.43 -14.90 30.63
C ASP A 1006 -14.12 -13.61 29.85
N HIS A 1007 -14.11 -13.67 28.52
CA HIS A 1007 -13.91 -12.54 27.60
C HIS A 1007 -15.13 -12.29 26.70
N SER A 1008 -16.30 -12.81 27.10
CA SER A 1008 -17.59 -12.65 26.42
C SER A 1008 -18.39 -11.52 27.06
N GLY A 1009 -18.92 -10.60 26.25
CA GLY A 1009 -19.84 -9.58 26.73
C GLY A 1009 -21.19 -10.14 27.22
N LEU A 1010 -21.53 -11.38 26.85
CA LEU A 1010 -22.68 -12.10 27.43
C LEU A 1010 -22.38 -12.53 28.89
N THR A 1011 -21.14 -12.93 29.18
CA THR A 1011 -20.68 -13.21 30.54
C THR A 1011 -20.67 -11.94 31.37
N ASP A 1012 -20.18 -10.83 30.82
CA ASP A 1012 -20.20 -9.54 31.52
C ASP A 1012 -21.63 -9.14 31.89
N LEU A 1013 -22.58 -9.24 30.96
CA LEU A 1013 -24.00 -8.98 31.22
C LEU A 1013 -24.55 -9.87 32.33
N ALA A 1014 -24.18 -11.15 32.36
CA ALA A 1014 -24.61 -12.09 33.40
C ALA A 1014 -24.00 -11.77 34.77
N LEU A 1015 -22.76 -11.25 34.83
CA LEU A 1015 -22.07 -10.92 36.07
C LEU A 1015 -22.55 -9.61 36.72
N GLU A 1016 -23.31 -8.78 36.00
CA GLU A 1016 -23.86 -7.54 36.56
C GLU A 1016 -24.91 -7.80 37.65
N GLY A 1017 -24.88 -7.03 38.74
CA GLY A 1017 -25.89 -7.08 39.80
C GLY A 1017 -27.21 -6.43 39.37
N GLN A 1018 -28.07 -7.18 38.68
CA GLN A 1018 -29.37 -6.74 38.16
C GLN A 1018 -30.48 -7.77 38.43
N GLU A 1019 -31.74 -7.34 38.34
CA GLU A 1019 -32.91 -8.23 38.41
C GLU A 1019 -33.00 -9.11 37.15
N LEU A 1020 -33.54 -10.33 37.28
CA LEU A 1020 -33.63 -11.28 36.18
C LEU A 1020 -34.43 -10.74 35.00
N GLU A 1021 -35.56 -10.07 35.24
CA GLU A 1021 -36.38 -9.47 34.19
C GLU A 1021 -35.59 -8.42 33.39
N ASN A 1022 -34.69 -7.68 34.05
CA ASN A 1022 -33.84 -6.70 33.39
C ASN A 1022 -32.73 -7.37 32.57
N PHE A 1023 -32.16 -8.47 33.06
CA PHE A 1023 -31.23 -9.29 32.28
C PHE A 1023 -31.89 -9.83 31.01
N VAL A 1024 -33.10 -10.39 31.10
CA VAL A 1024 -33.87 -10.87 29.95
C VAL A 1024 -34.16 -9.73 28.98
N GLU A 1025 -34.57 -8.56 29.47
CA GLU A 1025 -34.84 -7.39 28.63
C GLU A 1025 -33.61 -6.92 27.86
N ARG A 1026 -32.45 -6.82 28.53
CA ARG A 1026 -31.18 -6.45 27.89
C ARG A 1026 -30.66 -7.52 26.94
N LEU A 1027 -30.90 -8.80 27.22
CA LEU A 1027 -30.57 -9.88 26.29
C LEU A 1027 -31.37 -9.76 24.98
N PHE A 1028 -32.68 -9.49 25.07
CA PHE A 1028 -33.53 -9.25 23.90
C PHE A 1028 -33.11 -7.99 23.14
N GLN A 1029 -32.83 -6.88 23.83
CA GLN A 1029 -32.34 -5.66 23.18
C GLN A 1029 -30.98 -5.89 22.49
N ARG A 1030 -30.09 -6.66 23.11
CA ARG A 1030 -28.78 -6.98 22.55
C ARG A 1030 -28.85 -7.84 21.28
N VAL A 1031 -29.78 -8.78 21.20
CA VAL A 1031 -29.90 -9.70 20.04
C VAL A 1031 -30.85 -9.17 18.97
N LEU A 1032 -32.05 -8.74 19.37
CA LEU A 1032 -33.16 -8.38 18.49
C LEU A 1032 -33.44 -6.88 18.46
N THR A 1033 -32.76 -6.07 19.27
CA THR A 1033 -32.95 -4.61 19.33
C THR A 1033 -34.37 -4.22 19.73
N ARG A 1034 -35.06 -5.03 20.51
CA ARG A 1034 -36.40 -4.74 21.07
C ARG A 1034 -36.56 -5.38 22.44
N PRO A 1035 -37.51 -4.93 23.27
CA PRO A 1035 -37.88 -5.68 24.47
C PRO A 1035 -38.61 -6.99 24.12
N PRO A 1036 -38.64 -7.96 25.06
CA PRO A 1036 -39.47 -9.16 24.91
C PRO A 1036 -40.96 -8.81 25.01
N THR A 1037 -41.79 -9.55 24.27
CA THR A 1037 -43.23 -9.60 24.51
C THR A 1037 -43.53 -10.20 25.89
N THR A 1038 -44.77 -10.11 26.36
CA THR A 1038 -45.16 -10.67 27.66
C THR A 1038 -44.90 -12.19 27.73
N ASP A 1039 -45.32 -12.95 26.71
CA ASP A 1039 -45.14 -14.40 26.66
C ASP A 1039 -43.65 -14.79 26.55
N GLU A 1040 -42.87 -14.06 25.74
CA GLU A 1040 -41.42 -14.25 25.64
C GLU A 1040 -40.73 -13.97 26.98
N ARG A 1041 -41.12 -12.90 27.68
CA ARG A 1041 -40.57 -12.55 28.99
C ARG A 1041 -40.86 -13.64 30.00
N GLU A 1042 -42.11 -14.10 30.09
CA GLU A 1042 -42.51 -15.17 31.01
C GLU A 1042 -41.71 -16.46 30.76
N ALA A 1043 -41.58 -16.87 29.50
CA ALA A 1043 -40.83 -18.09 29.14
C ALA A 1043 -39.33 -18.01 29.47
N PHE A 1044 -38.68 -16.87 29.20
CA PHE A 1044 -37.26 -16.70 29.48
C PHE A 1044 -36.98 -16.53 30.99
N VAL A 1045 -37.87 -15.85 31.72
CA VAL A 1045 -37.78 -15.77 33.19
C VAL A 1045 -37.95 -17.16 33.80
N GLU A 1046 -38.92 -17.96 33.34
CA GLU A 1046 -39.10 -19.33 33.81
C GLU A 1046 -37.85 -20.20 33.58
N LEU A 1047 -37.23 -20.09 32.40
CA LEU A 1047 -36.00 -20.82 32.06
C LEU A 1047 -34.83 -20.46 32.99
N LEU A 1048 -34.68 -19.18 33.34
CA LEU A 1048 -33.48 -18.63 33.98
C LEU A 1048 -33.62 -18.39 35.49
N ALA A 1049 -34.82 -18.51 36.07
CA ALA A 1049 -35.09 -18.20 37.47
C ALA A 1049 -34.33 -19.09 38.47
N ASP A 1050 -34.32 -20.40 38.23
CA ASP A 1050 -33.63 -21.34 39.13
C ASP A 1050 -32.12 -21.08 39.09
N GLY A 1051 -31.52 -20.75 40.24
CA GLY A 1051 -30.08 -20.45 40.37
C GLY A 1051 -29.66 -19.02 40.01
N TYR A 1052 -30.55 -18.11 39.59
CA TYR A 1052 -30.16 -16.75 39.16
C TYR A 1052 -29.47 -15.93 40.27
N GLU A 1053 -29.99 -15.96 41.49
CA GLU A 1053 -29.44 -15.20 42.62
C GLU A 1053 -28.03 -15.65 43.02
N ASP A 1054 -27.76 -16.95 42.88
CA ASP A 1054 -26.49 -17.58 43.25
C ASP A 1054 -25.57 -17.84 42.03
N ARG A 1055 -25.92 -17.30 40.85
CA ARG A 1055 -25.22 -17.59 39.59
C ARG A 1055 -23.77 -17.12 39.57
N ILE A 1056 -23.41 -16.11 40.37
CA ILE A 1056 -22.07 -15.55 40.40
C ILE A 1056 -21.21 -16.36 41.37
N VAL A 1057 -20.19 -17.02 40.85
CA VAL A 1057 -19.26 -17.84 41.65
C VAL A 1057 -18.08 -16.97 42.09
N ALA A 1058 -17.95 -16.76 43.39
CA ALA A 1058 -16.83 -16.02 43.96
C ALA A 1058 -15.55 -16.86 44.04
N GLY A 1059 -14.40 -16.29 43.67
CA GLY A 1059 -13.07 -16.90 43.88
C GLY A 1059 -12.25 -17.17 42.62
N PRO A 1060 -12.84 -17.62 41.49
CA PRO A 1060 -12.09 -17.76 40.24
C PRO A 1060 -11.69 -16.41 39.65
N ASP A 1061 -10.43 -16.27 39.26
CA ASP A 1061 -9.98 -15.16 38.41
C ASP A 1061 -10.48 -15.36 36.98
N ALA A 1062 -10.64 -14.27 36.24
CA ALA A 1062 -10.99 -14.34 34.82
C ALA A 1062 -9.87 -15.05 34.05
N VAL A 1063 -10.22 -16.10 33.31
CA VAL A 1063 -9.29 -16.77 32.42
C VAL A 1063 -9.04 -15.86 31.21
N PRO A 1064 -7.79 -15.43 30.97
CA PRO A 1064 -7.49 -14.64 29.78
C PRO A 1064 -7.83 -15.47 28.54
N PRO A 1065 -8.24 -14.82 27.44
CA PRO A 1065 -8.51 -15.53 26.20
C PRO A 1065 -7.26 -16.30 25.77
N ARG A 1066 -7.43 -17.47 25.11
CA ARG A 1066 -6.33 -18.25 24.52
C ARG A 1066 -5.79 -17.54 23.27
N ARG A 1067 -5.35 -16.31 23.43
CA ARG A 1067 -4.89 -15.45 22.33
C ARG A 1067 -3.38 -15.49 22.30
N ILE A 1068 -2.85 -16.33 21.44
CA ILE A 1068 -2.50 -16.00 20.07
C ILE A 1068 -2.45 -17.37 19.39
N HIS A 1069 -3.17 -17.56 18.28
CA HIS A 1069 -3.04 -18.78 17.49
C HIS A 1069 -1.72 -18.73 16.71
N ARG A 1070 -0.61 -18.84 17.45
CA ARG A 1070 0.73 -18.92 16.86
C ARG A 1070 0.77 -20.24 16.11
N SER A 1071 0.77 -20.17 14.79
CA SER A 1071 0.91 -21.34 13.96
C SER A 1071 2.40 -21.57 13.71
N PRO A 1072 2.98 -22.72 14.12
CA PRO A 1072 4.35 -23.06 13.75
C PRO A 1072 4.43 -23.48 12.26
N ARG A 1073 3.28 -23.54 11.58
CA ARG A 1073 3.10 -23.97 10.20
C ARG A 1073 3.16 -22.76 9.28
N THR A 1074 3.97 -22.86 8.23
CA THR A 1074 4.20 -21.82 7.23
C THR A 1074 4.44 -22.47 5.87
N TRP A 1075 4.46 -21.68 4.78
CA TRP A 1075 4.79 -22.21 3.46
C TRP A 1075 6.14 -22.95 3.43
N THR A 1076 7.09 -22.66 4.32
CA THR A 1076 8.41 -23.29 4.28
C THR A 1076 8.47 -24.69 4.91
N ASN A 1077 7.47 -25.09 5.68
CA ASN A 1077 7.42 -26.40 6.35
C ASN A 1077 6.18 -27.23 6.02
N HIS A 1078 5.35 -26.78 5.07
CA HIS A 1078 4.08 -27.41 4.74
C HIS A 1078 4.14 -28.86 4.22
N LEU A 1079 5.31 -29.35 3.81
CA LEU A 1079 5.55 -30.76 3.41
C LEU A 1079 6.12 -31.61 4.56
N HIS A 1080 6.40 -31.02 5.73
CA HIS A 1080 6.87 -31.76 6.90
C HIS A 1080 5.70 -32.48 7.59
N PRO A 1081 5.82 -33.78 7.95
CA PRO A 1081 4.72 -34.54 8.56
C PRO A 1081 4.17 -33.91 9.86
N GLU A 1082 5.06 -33.46 10.74
CA GLU A 1082 4.70 -32.81 12.01
C GLU A 1082 3.85 -31.53 11.82
N ALA A 1083 4.02 -30.79 10.71
CA ALA A 1083 3.17 -29.64 10.41
C ALA A 1083 1.70 -30.04 10.20
N THR A 1084 1.45 -31.27 9.72
CA THR A 1084 0.10 -31.84 9.58
C THR A 1084 -0.46 -32.28 10.93
N GLU A 1085 0.37 -32.87 11.80
CA GLU A 1085 -0.05 -33.27 13.15
C GLU A 1085 -0.46 -32.05 13.99
N ILE A 1086 0.35 -30.98 13.94
CA ILE A 1086 0.04 -29.71 14.61
C ILE A 1086 -1.25 -29.10 14.05
N ALA A 1087 -1.47 -29.18 12.74
CA ALA A 1087 -2.70 -28.71 12.12
C ALA A 1087 -3.95 -29.40 12.67
N LEU A 1088 -3.91 -30.73 12.79
CA LEU A 1088 -5.03 -31.52 13.28
C LEU A 1088 -5.29 -31.28 14.78
N ALA A 1089 -4.22 -31.13 15.58
CA ALA A 1089 -4.35 -30.74 16.99
C ALA A 1089 -5.03 -29.37 17.12
N ARG A 1090 -4.61 -28.41 16.30
CA ARG A 1090 -5.17 -27.07 16.27
C ARG A 1090 -6.64 -27.05 15.85
N GLN A 1091 -7.02 -27.87 14.87
CA GLN A 1091 -8.40 -28.06 14.48
C GLN A 1091 -9.24 -28.57 15.66
N ALA A 1092 -8.75 -29.59 16.38
CA ALA A 1092 -9.44 -30.16 17.53
C ALA A 1092 -9.61 -29.13 18.67
N GLU A 1093 -8.62 -28.25 18.90
CA GLU A 1093 -8.73 -27.15 19.86
C GLU A 1093 -9.83 -26.15 19.48
N LEU A 1094 -9.91 -25.78 18.20
CA LEU A 1094 -10.94 -24.88 17.69
C LEU A 1094 -12.34 -25.50 17.77
N GLU A 1095 -12.47 -26.80 17.49
CA GLU A 1095 -13.73 -27.54 17.60
C GLU A 1095 -14.18 -27.69 19.07
N ALA A 1096 -13.23 -27.78 20.01
CA ALA A 1096 -13.53 -27.85 21.45
C ALA A 1096 -14.02 -26.50 22.03
N GLY A 1097 -13.67 -25.38 21.39
CA GLY A 1097 -14.01 -24.04 21.86
C GLY A 1097 -13.14 -23.56 23.04
N ASP A 1098 -13.38 -22.31 23.44
CA ASP A 1098 -12.73 -21.72 24.60
C ASP A 1098 -13.31 -22.27 25.91
N PRO A 1099 -12.52 -22.28 27.00
CA PRO A 1099 -13.03 -22.75 28.28
C PRO A 1099 -14.17 -21.84 28.76
N PRO A 1100 -15.27 -22.43 29.25
CA PRO A 1100 -16.39 -21.65 29.77
C PRO A 1100 -15.99 -20.90 31.04
N SER A 1101 -16.65 -19.77 31.32
CA SER A 1101 -16.38 -18.98 32.52
C SER A 1101 -16.65 -19.80 33.78
N ALA A 1102 -15.64 -19.93 34.65
CA ALA A 1102 -15.78 -20.51 35.98
C ALA A 1102 -16.40 -19.52 36.98
N ARG A 1103 -16.59 -18.26 36.59
CA ARG A 1103 -17.17 -17.18 37.40
C ARG A 1103 -18.71 -17.21 37.42
N LEU A 1104 -19.30 -18.07 36.60
CA LEU A 1104 -20.73 -18.36 36.57
C LEU A 1104 -21.00 -19.80 37.00
N ASP A 1105 -22.13 -20.05 37.66
CA ASP A 1105 -22.61 -21.40 37.92
C ASP A 1105 -22.80 -22.14 36.60
N ALA A 1106 -22.30 -23.38 36.53
CA ALA A 1106 -22.20 -24.09 35.26
C ALA A 1106 -23.56 -24.46 34.65
N ASP A 1107 -24.55 -24.80 35.48
CA ASP A 1107 -25.91 -25.16 35.04
C ASP A 1107 -26.67 -23.91 34.59
N TRP A 1108 -26.62 -22.85 35.41
CA TRP A 1108 -27.26 -21.59 35.07
C TRP A 1108 -26.66 -20.97 33.80
N ARG A 1109 -25.32 -20.95 33.68
CA ARG A 1109 -24.61 -20.47 32.48
C ARG A 1109 -25.10 -21.19 31.23
N GLN A 1110 -25.21 -22.52 31.26
CA GLN A 1110 -25.65 -23.29 30.10
C GLN A 1110 -27.08 -22.91 29.68
N ARG A 1111 -28.01 -22.72 30.63
CA ARG A 1111 -29.36 -22.23 30.31
C ARG A 1111 -29.37 -20.81 29.76
N ALA A 1112 -28.46 -19.96 30.20
CA ALA A 1112 -28.31 -18.61 29.67
C ALA A 1112 -27.69 -18.59 28.25
N GLU A 1113 -26.76 -19.50 27.96
CA GLU A 1113 -26.26 -19.77 26.60
C GLU A 1113 -27.38 -20.28 25.69
N ASP A 1114 -28.20 -21.22 26.16
CA ASP A 1114 -29.38 -21.71 25.43
C ASP A 1114 -30.37 -20.58 25.13
N ALA A 1115 -30.61 -19.68 26.08
CA ALA A 1115 -31.46 -18.50 25.89
C ALA A 1115 -30.93 -17.59 24.78
N ALA A 1116 -29.63 -17.28 24.77
CA ALA A 1116 -29.01 -16.50 23.70
C ALA A 1116 -29.07 -17.23 22.35
N TRP A 1117 -28.81 -18.54 22.34
CA TRP A 1117 -28.88 -19.40 21.16
C TRP A 1117 -30.29 -19.41 20.54
N VAL A 1118 -31.35 -19.49 21.36
CA VAL A 1118 -32.73 -19.43 20.90
C VAL A 1118 -33.00 -18.12 20.16
N LEU A 1119 -32.60 -16.97 20.73
CA LEU A 1119 -32.83 -15.66 20.12
C LEU A 1119 -32.12 -15.50 18.76
N LEU A 1120 -30.89 -16.00 18.64
CA LEU A 1120 -30.14 -15.96 17.38
C LEU A 1120 -30.75 -16.86 16.29
N ASN A 1121 -31.43 -17.93 16.69
CA ASN A 1121 -32.10 -18.84 15.78
C ASN A 1121 -33.56 -18.44 15.47
N LEU A 1122 -34.06 -17.34 16.04
CA LEU A 1122 -35.34 -16.78 15.64
C LEU A 1122 -35.25 -16.21 14.23
N PRO A 1123 -36.31 -16.35 13.40
CA PRO A 1123 -36.34 -15.75 12.07
C PRO A 1123 -36.00 -14.25 12.11
N GLU A 1124 -36.47 -13.52 13.11
CA GLU A 1124 -36.23 -12.08 13.28
C GLU A 1124 -34.75 -11.69 13.28
N PHE A 1125 -33.85 -12.54 13.78
CA PHE A 1125 -32.42 -12.23 13.81
C PHE A 1125 -31.83 -12.03 12.41
N VAL A 1126 -32.27 -12.84 11.43
CA VAL A 1126 -31.69 -12.89 10.08
C VAL A 1126 -32.40 -12.00 9.06
N PHE A 1127 -33.37 -11.19 9.47
CA PHE A 1127 -34.03 -10.22 8.59
C PHE A 1127 -33.81 -8.78 9.03
N VAL A 1128 -33.80 -7.88 8.06
CA VAL A 1128 -33.99 -6.45 8.31
C VAL A 1128 -35.48 -6.24 8.60
N PRO A 1129 -35.85 -5.63 9.75
CA PRO A 1129 -37.25 -5.41 10.14
C PRO A 1129 -37.96 -4.46 9.18
#